data_AF-A0A933UCH7-F1
#
_entry.id   AF-A0A933UCH7-F1
#
_cell.length_a   1.000
_cell.length_b   1.000
_cell.length_c   1.000
_cell.angle_alpha   90.00
_cell.angle_beta   90.00
_cell.angle_gamma   90.00
#
_symmetry.space_group_name_H-M   'P 1'
#
loop_
_entity.id
_entity.type
_entity.pdbx_description
1 polymer ?
#
loop_
_entity_poly.entity_id
_entity_poly.type
_entity_poly.pdbx_seq_one_letter_code
_entity_poly.pdbx_strand_id
1 'polypeptide(L)'
;MNALPPIIATDRECLEAWRRQPGAERLRPLVDRYVAFVYASAFRRTGSAEHAAEVTQAVFLVLARRARRLRKKTVLTGWLFHVTAVACRKRAGRPKLRSWWRWFRRKPSAVPPVIALWPRVAPELEAAIDRLSPAQRDAVLLRTLLHQDLASVAGILRTSERRADKRVARGVKKLTRRLRRRGVVTDAETLAQVCAAEGCAVPVPEGLTDGILASIDERLGRKPSFKLARRTLNTLAWARWRRRFAIGVPTFSVLLAILGAVAWRIDARTGHSRLISAFIVWKTRFDVWRVTEPVRPWPTNAATPRLDAGIVRNARDLYQTTNIWLAHLNFTREQWLALEPKHIDPLPNFLLPDGMILLRNPQARRSGLAGVLGYEFDWTRAGFEFGSVAFTNVAVRVKGNLTSLCWPKRAFKVDLNRFAKGQKLGGLDELTFNSLAWDYSCLMDALGHEFFRDAGVPAPRTAYAWLSASVAGRWDRKPLGLYLMVEPVDKAFVAERFGSKGTPVFKPVTYELFKHLGDDWSVYAGIYDLKTEATPEQQRRVIELARLVTSATDAAFAAQIGNLLDLDEFARFLAGEVLLSNYDSILADGQNFYMVLDPRSNKFGFVPWDLDAAWGDFWLATKPEFERASIWHPWVGENRFVERVMAVEEFRRLYRLHLEDFLTRLFVPHRLHRRIDEMAAVIHDPLAAESAFRLNKFEQAVGLKPLKPSPGETPQGVNHPAHELKRFIEARAKSVRQQLDGKSKGMILKYPGGW
;
A
#
# COMPACT_ATOMS: atom_id res chain seq x y z
N MET A 1 -46.74 32.80 33.81
CA MET A 1 -46.82 34.12 33.15
C MET A 1 -45.50 34.84 33.35
N ASN A 2 -44.85 35.26 32.26
CA ASN A 2 -43.85 36.32 32.21
C ASN A 2 -43.73 36.74 30.73
N ALA A 3 -44.62 37.65 30.31
CA ALA A 3 -44.42 38.38 29.06
C ALA A 3 -43.14 39.22 29.20
N LEU A 4 -42.35 39.33 28.13
CA LEU A 4 -41.13 40.14 28.15
C LEU A 4 -41.47 41.60 28.48
N PRO A 5 -40.70 42.29 29.34
CA PRO A 5 -40.95 43.68 29.71
C PRO A 5 -40.90 44.62 28.48
N PRO A 6 -41.57 45.80 28.53
CA PRO A 6 -41.65 46.74 27.41
C PRO A 6 -40.26 47.18 26.91
N ILE A 7 -40.14 47.27 25.59
CA ILE A 7 -38.88 47.43 24.85
C ILE A 7 -38.39 48.90 24.95
N ILE A 8 -37.31 49.15 25.69
CA ILE A 8 -36.61 50.46 25.67
C ILE A 8 -35.66 50.58 24.45
N ALA A 9 -35.19 49.46 23.89
CA ALA A 9 -34.43 49.40 22.64
C ALA A 9 -34.64 48.08 21.89
N THR A 10 -34.78 48.15 20.57
CA THR A 10 -34.91 46.99 19.68
C THR A 10 -33.63 46.15 19.65
N ASP A 11 -33.75 44.88 19.25
CA ASP A 11 -32.58 43.98 19.10
C ASP A 11 -31.48 44.61 18.23
N ARG A 12 -31.92 45.33 17.20
CA ARG A 12 -31.05 45.97 16.24
C ARG A 12 -30.32 47.17 16.84
N GLU A 13 -31.01 48.01 17.60
CA GLU A 13 -30.40 49.17 18.26
C GLU A 13 -29.33 48.73 19.26
N CYS A 14 -29.58 47.68 20.03
CA CYS A 14 -28.58 47.11 20.94
C CYS A 14 -27.34 46.58 20.20
N LEU A 15 -27.55 45.85 19.09
CA LEU A 15 -26.44 45.36 18.24
C LEU A 15 -25.67 46.50 17.55
N GLU A 16 -26.35 47.57 17.14
CA GLU A 16 -25.73 48.75 16.55
C GLU A 16 -24.98 49.59 17.60
N ALA A 17 -25.52 49.73 18.81
CA ALA A 17 -24.85 50.37 19.94
C ALA A 17 -23.57 49.61 20.33
N TRP A 18 -23.63 48.29 20.47
CA TRP A 18 -22.44 47.44 20.69
C TRP A 18 -21.41 47.53 19.56
N ARG A 19 -21.87 47.71 18.31
CA ARG A 19 -20.96 47.89 17.17
C ARG A 19 -20.21 49.23 17.24
N ARG A 20 -20.88 50.30 17.66
CA ARG A 20 -20.30 51.64 17.82
C ARG A 20 -19.33 51.70 19.00
N GLN A 21 -19.77 51.19 20.16
CA GLN A 21 -18.98 51.21 21.40
C GLN A 21 -19.22 49.89 22.15
N PRO A 22 -18.28 48.93 22.12
CA PRO A 22 -18.41 47.67 22.84
C PRO A 22 -18.34 47.91 24.35
N GLY A 23 -19.27 47.33 25.09
CA GLY A 23 -19.34 47.28 26.56
C GLY A 23 -20.55 46.44 26.98
N ALA A 24 -20.45 45.71 28.09
CA ALA A 24 -21.46 44.75 28.52
C ALA A 24 -22.83 45.41 28.67
N GLU A 25 -22.88 46.64 29.16
CA GLU A 25 -24.09 47.45 29.27
C GLU A 25 -24.83 47.64 27.93
N ARG A 26 -24.13 47.66 26.80
CA ARG A 26 -24.78 47.75 25.48
C ARG A 26 -25.40 46.43 25.01
N LEU A 27 -24.96 45.29 25.56
CA LEU A 27 -25.53 43.97 25.29
C LEU A 27 -26.44 43.45 26.41
N ARG A 28 -26.40 44.04 27.61
CA ARG A 28 -27.24 43.68 28.77
C ARG A 28 -28.73 43.53 28.39
N PRO A 29 -29.36 44.47 27.64
CA PRO A 29 -30.75 44.29 27.21
C PRO A 29 -31.00 43.03 26.36
N LEU A 30 -30.00 42.56 25.59
CA LEU A 30 -30.12 41.32 24.81
C LEU A 30 -29.84 40.08 25.65
N VAL A 31 -28.93 40.17 26.61
CA VAL A 31 -28.66 39.06 27.55
C VAL A 31 -29.91 38.84 28.39
N ASP A 32 -30.43 39.87 29.04
CA ASP A 32 -31.60 39.79 29.91
C ASP A 32 -32.83 39.26 29.16
N ARG A 33 -33.06 39.74 27.93
CA ARG A 33 -34.19 39.32 27.09
C ARG A 33 -34.13 37.86 26.66
N TYR A 34 -32.93 37.33 26.38
CA TYR A 34 -32.78 36.02 25.72
C TYR A 34 -32.13 34.94 26.59
N VAL A 35 -31.65 35.27 27.80
CA VAL A 35 -30.95 34.30 28.66
C VAL A 35 -31.83 33.11 29.01
N ALA A 36 -33.09 33.35 29.41
CA ALA A 36 -34.05 32.29 29.72
C ALA A 36 -34.32 31.38 28.52
N PHE A 37 -34.47 31.96 27.32
CA PHE A 37 -34.69 31.21 26.08
C PHE A 37 -33.49 30.34 25.69
N VAL A 38 -32.28 30.91 25.73
CA VAL A 38 -31.04 30.20 25.39
C VAL A 38 -30.78 29.09 26.40
N TYR A 39 -30.98 29.38 27.70
CA TYR A 39 -30.80 28.42 28.78
C TYR A 39 -31.81 27.27 28.68
N ALA A 40 -33.10 27.56 28.51
CA ALA A 40 -34.12 26.52 28.35
C ALA A 40 -33.87 25.65 27.10
N SER A 41 -33.44 26.24 25.98
CA SER A 41 -33.06 25.49 24.77
C SER A 41 -31.82 24.61 25.00
N ALA A 42 -30.81 25.12 25.71
CA ALA A 42 -29.62 24.34 26.08
C ALA A 42 -29.97 23.19 27.04
N PHE A 43 -30.84 23.44 28.02
CA PHE A 43 -31.31 22.45 28.99
C PHE A 43 -32.06 21.32 28.30
N ARG A 44 -33.01 21.62 27.41
CA ARG A 44 -33.72 20.58 26.62
C ARG A 44 -32.80 19.70 25.78
N ARG A 45 -31.67 20.25 25.32
CA ARG A 45 -30.69 19.51 24.49
C ARG A 45 -29.68 18.72 25.29
N THR A 46 -29.35 19.15 26.51
CA THR A 46 -28.27 18.58 27.32
C THR A 46 -28.75 17.79 28.52
N GLY A 47 -29.96 18.05 29.03
CA GLY A 47 -30.53 17.42 30.21
C GLY A 47 -29.83 17.76 31.53
N SER A 48 -28.88 18.71 31.54
CA SER A 48 -28.10 19.08 32.72
C SER A 48 -28.06 20.60 32.88
N ALA A 49 -28.32 21.08 34.10
CA ALA A 49 -28.33 22.50 34.45
C ALA A 49 -26.93 23.14 34.30
N GLU A 50 -25.91 22.48 34.85
CA GLU A 50 -24.51 22.86 34.66
C GLU A 50 -24.16 22.96 33.17
N HIS A 51 -24.60 21.95 32.39
CA HIS A 51 -24.33 21.91 30.97
C HIS A 51 -25.00 23.03 30.19
N ALA A 52 -26.23 23.36 30.58
CA ALA A 52 -27.02 24.44 30.00
C ALA A 52 -26.43 25.82 30.32
N ALA A 53 -25.95 26.05 31.55
CA ALA A 53 -25.34 27.32 31.96
C ALA A 53 -24.10 27.63 31.13
N GLU A 54 -23.20 26.66 30.99
CA GLU A 54 -21.96 26.82 30.21
C GLU A 54 -22.24 27.00 28.70
N VAL A 55 -23.24 26.29 28.15
CA VAL A 55 -23.66 26.50 26.75
C VAL A 55 -24.20 27.92 26.56
N THR A 56 -25.03 28.39 27.49
CA THR A 56 -25.60 29.75 27.47
C THR A 56 -24.51 30.80 27.50
N GLN A 57 -23.52 30.67 28.38
CA GLN A 57 -22.34 31.55 28.40
C GLN A 57 -21.61 31.53 27.06
N ALA A 58 -21.38 30.34 26.49
CA ALA A 58 -20.73 30.22 25.18
C ALA A 58 -21.50 30.94 24.06
N VAL A 59 -22.83 30.85 24.06
CA VAL A 59 -23.71 31.46 23.04
C VAL A 59 -23.61 32.98 23.07
N PHE A 60 -23.67 33.61 24.25
CA PHE A 60 -23.58 35.06 24.37
C PHE A 60 -22.17 35.60 24.09
N LEU A 61 -21.12 34.85 24.45
CA LEU A 61 -19.75 35.19 24.03
C LEU A 61 -19.57 35.08 22.50
N VAL A 62 -20.23 34.10 21.86
CA VAL A 62 -20.31 34.01 20.39
C VAL A 62 -21.08 35.20 19.81
N LEU A 63 -22.17 35.64 20.45
CA LEU A 63 -22.94 36.82 20.07
C LEU A 63 -22.08 38.08 20.12
N ALA A 64 -21.46 38.39 21.25
CA ALA A 64 -20.59 39.56 21.41
C ALA A 64 -19.51 39.63 20.33
N ARG A 65 -18.90 38.48 19.99
CA ARG A 65 -17.89 38.38 18.93
C ARG A 65 -18.45 38.57 17.52
N ARG A 66 -19.69 38.11 17.27
CA ARG A 66 -20.32 38.07 15.94
C ARG A 66 -21.23 39.27 15.67
N ALA A 67 -21.66 40.01 16.68
CA ALA A 67 -22.60 41.12 16.57
C ALA A 67 -22.20 42.11 15.45
N ARG A 68 -20.92 42.48 15.36
CA ARG A 68 -20.37 43.36 14.29
C ARG A 68 -20.54 42.81 12.87
N ARG A 69 -20.72 41.49 12.71
CA ARG A 69 -20.80 40.76 11.42
C ARG A 69 -22.19 40.17 11.15
N LEU A 70 -23.16 40.36 12.03
CA LEU A 70 -24.53 39.90 11.79
C LEU A 70 -25.16 40.76 10.68
N ARG A 71 -25.86 40.11 9.74
CA ARG A 71 -26.53 40.80 8.63
C ARG A 71 -27.70 41.60 9.19
N LYS A 72 -28.01 42.77 8.60
CA LYS A 72 -29.14 43.64 8.99
C LYS A 72 -30.51 42.94 9.03
N LYS A 73 -30.67 41.80 8.35
CA LYS A 73 -31.90 40.99 8.25
C LYS A 73 -31.89 39.75 9.14
N THR A 74 -30.94 39.63 10.07
CA THR A 74 -30.83 38.47 10.96
C THR A 74 -31.92 38.56 12.03
N VAL A 75 -32.75 37.54 12.14
CA VAL A 75 -33.68 37.39 13.27
C VAL A 75 -32.89 36.81 14.44
N LEU A 76 -32.71 37.59 15.51
CA LEU A 76 -31.78 37.26 16.59
C LEU A 76 -32.18 35.96 17.31
N THR A 77 -33.48 35.77 17.59
CA THR A 77 -34.02 34.53 18.17
C THR A 77 -33.61 33.28 17.39
N GLY A 78 -33.82 33.29 16.07
CA GLY A 78 -33.47 32.17 15.21
C GLY A 78 -31.97 31.93 15.12
N TRP A 79 -31.19 33.00 15.17
CA TRP A 79 -29.73 32.93 15.21
C TRP A 79 -29.23 32.34 16.53
N LEU A 80 -29.71 32.83 17.68
CA LEU A 80 -29.35 32.33 19.01
C LEU A 80 -29.69 30.86 19.15
N PHE A 81 -30.91 30.46 18.76
CA PHE A 81 -31.32 29.05 18.73
C PHE A 81 -30.33 28.17 17.95
N HIS A 82 -29.92 28.62 16.76
CA HIS A 82 -28.96 27.88 15.94
C HIS A 82 -27.57 27.79 16.59
N VAL A 83 -27.10 28.87 17.23
CA VAL A 83 -25.82 28.88 17.94
C VAL A 83 -25.87 27.96 19.15
N THR A 84 -26.97 27.96 19.92
CA THR A 84 -27.21 27.02 21.03
C THR A 84 -27.12 25.58 20.57
N ALA A 85 -27.76 25.26 19.44
CA ALA A 85 -27.69 23.93 18.83
C ALA A 85 -26.25 23.51 18.48
N VAL A 86 -25.44 24.43 17.94
CA VAL A 86 -24.04 24.16 17.60
C VAL A 86 -23.19 24.00 18.86
N ALA A 87 -23.39 24.85 19.87
CA ALA A 87 -22.68 24.79 21.15
C ALA A 87 -22.96 23.46 21.89
N CYS A 88 -24.22 23.04 21.99
CA CYS A 88 -24.61 21.76 22.58
C CYS A 88 -23.89 20.58 21.89
N ARG A 89 -23.86 20.55 20.55
CA ARG A 89 -23.15 19.50 19.79
C ARG A 89 -21.63 19.53 20.01
N LYS A 90 -21.05 20.70 20.22
CA LYS A 90 -19.60 20.84 20.48
C LYS A 90 -19.22 20.45 21.90
N ARG A 91 -20.14 20.64 22.85
CA ARG A 91 -20.03 20.18 24.22
C ARG A 91 -20.08 18.65 24.30
N ALA A 92 -21.06 18.03 23.64
CA ALA A 92 -21.25 16.57 23.66
C ALA A 92 -20.10 15.74 23.01
N GLY A 93 -19.15 16.39 22.32
CA GLY A 93 -18.06 15.72 21.63
C GLY A 93 -18.47 15.08 20.28
N ARG A 94 -17.49 14.51 19.54
CA ARG A 94 -17.83 13.68 18.37
C ARG A 94 -18.46 12.39 18.88
N PRO A 95 -19.63 11.96 18.39
CA PRO A 95 -20.13 10.63 18.70
C PRO A 95 -19.07 9.62 18.24
N LYS A 96 -18.51 8.82 19.16
CA LYS A 96 -17.80 7.59 18.77
C LYS A 96 -18.80 6.77 17.97
N LEU A 97 -18.38 6.18 16.85
CA LEU A 97 -19.15 5.35 15.91
C LEU A 97 -19.65 4.06 16.61
N ARG A 98 -20.50 4.20 17.62
CA ARG A 98 -21.07 3.14 18.44
C ARG A 98 -22.53 3.52 18.66
N SER A 99 -23.40 2.97 17.83
CA SER A 99 -24.88 2.83 17.98
C SER A 99 -25.73 3.12 16.74
N TRP A 100 -25.24 2.83 15.53
CA TRP A 100 -26.13 2.59 14.37
C TRP A 100 -27.17 1.48 14.69
N TRP A 101 -26.79 0.55 15.57
CA TRP A 101 -27.62 -0.55 16.09
C TRP A 101 -28.71 -0.19 17.12
N ARG A 102 -28.65 0.98 17.80
CA ARG A 102 -29.80 1.45 18.64
C ARG A 102 -30.96 1.96 17.79
N TRP A 103 -30.71 2.29 16.53
CA TRP A 103 -31.71 2.79 15.60
C TRP A 103 -32.66 1.68 15.11
N PHE A 104 -32.19 0.43 15.08
CA PHE A 104 -32.97 -0.73 14.67
C PHE A 104 -33.70 -1.45 15.83
N ARG A 105 -33.41 -1.13 17.10
CA ARG A 105 -34.06 -1.75 18.27
C ARG A 105 -34.72 -0.71 19.17
N ARG A 106 -35.89 -0.24 18.74
CA ARG A 106 -36.91 0.31 19.64
C ARG A 106 -38.28 -0.03 19.06
N LYS A 107 -38.85 -1.15 19.51
CA LYS A 107 -40.27 -1.42 19.28
C LYS A 107 -41.09 -0.34 20.03
N PRO A 108 -42.16 0.20 19.44
CA PRO A 108 -43.05 1.10 20.17
C PRO A 108 -43.78 0.28 21.26
N SER A 109 -43.44 0.52 22.52
CA SER A 109 -44.29 0.11 23.64
C SER A 109 -45.45 1.10 23.74
N ALA A 110 -46.68 0.58 23.79
CA ALA A 110 -47.85 1.34 24.21
C ALA A 110 -47.81 1.60 25.74
N VAL A 111 -48.83 2.32 26.26
CA VAL A 111 -49.16 2.62 27.68
C VAL A 111 -48.54 3.92 28.26
N PRO A 112 -49.15 4.68 29.20
CA PRO A 112 -50.56 5.07 29.50
C PRO A 112 -50.84 6.61 29.32
N PRO A 113 -52.08 7.12 29.54
CA PRO A 113 -52.51 8.49 29.23
C PRO A 113 -52.10 9.62 30.19
N VAL A 114 -51.41 9.35 31.30
CA VAL A 114 -51.28 10.31 32.43
C VAL A 114 -49.83 10.68 32.75
N ILE A 115 -49.05 11.09 31.75
CA ILE A 115 -47.75 11.76 31.96
C ILE A 115 -47.82 13.12 31.27
N ALA A 116 -47.37 14.18 31.96
CA ALA A 116 -47.25 15.53 31.40
C ALA A 116 -46.59 15.49 30.01
N LEU A 117 -47.19 16.18 29.03
CA LEU A 117 -46.74 16.12 27.63
C LEU A 117 -45.30 16.65 27.45
N TRP A 118 -44.87 17.57 28.31
CA TRP A 118 -43.61 18.30 28.17
C TRP A 118 -42.34 17.42 28.28
N PRO A 119 -42.14 16.57 29.31
CA PRO A 119 -41.02 15.63 29.36
C PRO A 119 -40.85 14.75 28.11
N ARG A 120 -41.95 14.44 27.40
CA ARG A 120 -41.93 13.64 26.15
C ARG A 120 -41.61 14.50 24.91
N VAL A 121 -42.14 15.72 24.86
CA VAL A 121 -41.96 16.64 23.73
C VAL A 121 -40.58 17.31 23.78
N ALA A 122 -40.15 17.77 24.95
CA ALA A 122 -39.00 18.65 25.13
C ALA A 122 -37.68 18.11 24.53
N PRO A 123 -37.30 16.82 24.71
CA PRO A 123 -36.07 16.28 24.13
C PRO A 123 -36.08 16.23 22.59
N GLU A 124 -37.25 16.05 21.98
CA GLU A 124 -37.39 15.86 20.53
C GLU A 124 -37.75 17.14 19.77
N LEU A 125 -38.29 18.13 20.47
CA LEU A 125 -38.75 19.41 19.93
C LEU A 125 -37.62 20.19 19.24
N GLU A 126 -36.47 20.29 19.91
CA GLU A 126 -35.31 21.05 19.45
C GLU A 126 -34.79 20.56 18.09
N ALA A 127 -34.70 19.24 17.91
CA ALA A 127 -34.31 18.61 16.65
C ALA A 127 -35.39 18.74 15.55
N ALA A 128 -36.67 18.79 15.92
CA ALA A 128 -37.76 19.04 14.98
C ALA A 128 -37.75 20.48 14.45
N ILE A 129 -37.45 21.46 15.32
CA ILE A 129 -37.30 22.89 15.00
C ILE A 129 -36.06 23.14 14.12
N ASP A 130 -34.92 22.49 14.41
CA ASP A 130 -33.69 22.59 13.60
C ASP A 130 -33.93 22.24 12.11
N ARG A 131 -34.87 21.32 11.84
CA ARG A 131 -35.21 20.88 10.48
C ARG A 131 -36.22 21.78 9.75
N LEU A 132 -36.79 22.81 10.41
CA LEU A 132 -37.67 23.78 9.73
C LEU A 132 -36.84 24.71 8.83
N SER A 133 -37.46 25.27 7.78
CA SER A 133 -36.83 26.33 7.00
C SER A 133 -36.64 27.58 7.89
N PRO A 134 -35.65 28.44 7.63
CA PRO A 134 -35.37 29.60 8.49
C PRO A 134 -36.62 30.45 8.77
N ALA A 135 -37.37 30.81 7.73
CA ALA A 135 -38.58 31.63 7.88
C ALA A 135 -39.70 30.96 8.73
N GLN A 136 -39.80 29.62 8.71
CA GLN A 136 -40.77 28.90 9.54
C GLN A 136 -40.25 28.74 10.97
N ARG A 137 -38.95 28.46 11.12
CA ARG A 137 -38.29 28.31 12.41
C ARG A 137 -38.42 29.59 13.22
N ASP A 138 -38.03 30.71 12.63
CA ASP A 138 -38.01 32.01 13.30
C ASP A 138 -39.43 32.42 13.74
N ALA A 139 -40.42 32.22 12.87
CA ALA A 139 -41.83 32.49 13.19
C ALA A 139 -42.35 31.62 14.35
N VAL A 140 -42.05 30.32 14.33
CA VAL A 140 -42.46 29.41 15.41
C VAL A 140 -41.77 29.77 16.72
N LEU A 141 -40.45 29.99 16.73
CA LEU A 141 -39.72 30.36 17.95
C LEU A 141 -40.30 31.62 18.60
N LEU A 142 -40.57 32.67 17.80
CA LEU A 142 -41.13 33.93 18.29
C LEU A 142 -42.55 33.75 18.85
N ARG A 143 -43.42 33.06 18.11
CA ARG A 143 -44.84 32.94 18.48
C ARG A 143 -45.10 31.90 19.58
N THR A 144 -44.46 30.74 19.51
CA THR A 144 -44.83 29.58 20.36
C THR A 144 -43.92 29.36 21.56
N LEU A 145 -42.68 29.88 21.56
CA LEU A 145 -41.75 29.74 22.70
C LEU A 145 -41.45 31.06 23.41
N LEU A 146 -41.66 32.20 22.75
CA LEU A 146 -41.41 33.54 23.32
C LEU A 146 -42.70 34.37 23.50
N HIS A 147 -43.87 33.80 23.22
CA HIS A 147 -45.19 34.43 23.43
C HIS A 147 -45.40 35.79 22.76
N GLN A 148 -44.71 36.06 21.66
CA GLN A 148 -44.89 37.29 20.90
C GLN A 148 -46.26 37.29 20.20
N ASP A 149 -46.92 38.45 20.16
CA ASP A 149 -48.13 38.63 19.37
C ASP A 149 -47.83 38.64 17.86
N LEU A 150 -48.86 38.45 17.02
CA LEU A 150 -48.66 38.33 15.58
C LEU A 150 -48.12 39.62 14.95
N ALA A 151 -48.48 40.78 15.50
CA ALA A 151 -47.95 42.08 15.10
C ALA A 151 -46.42 42.15 15.32
N SER A 152 -45.93 41.80 16.51
CA SER A 152 -44.49 41.79 16.81
C SER A 152 -43.74 40.75 16.00
N VAL A 153 -44.30 39.54 15.82
CA VAL A 153 -43.69 38.52 14.95
C VAL A 153 -43.59 39.02 13.51
N ALA A 154 -44.63 39.66 12.98
CA ALA A 154 -44.64 40.23 11.64
C ALA A 154 -43.59 41.34 11.48
N GLY A 155 -43.48 42.23 12.47
CA GLY A 155 -42.48 43.30 12.52
C GLY A 155 -41.05 42.76 12.52
N ILE A 156 -40.74 41.80 13.39
CA ILE A 156 -39.40 41.18 13.50
C ILE A 156 -39.04 40.43 12.20
N LEU A 157 -39.99 39.68 11.63
CA LEU A 157 -39.79 38.94 10.38
C LEU A 157 -39.86 39.81 9.12
N ARG A 158 -40.20 41.11 9.26
CA ARG A 158 -40.42 42.08 8.18
C ARG A 158 -41.38 41.55 7.12
N THR A 159 -42.55 41.13 7.58
CA THR A 159 -43.60 40.56 6.73
C THR A 159 -44.98 40.99 7.22
N SER A 160 -46.05 40.66 6.51
CA SER A 160 -47.41 40.96 6.99
C SER A 160 -47.87 39.95 8.03
N GLU A 161 -48.75 40.35 8.95
CA GLU A 161 -49.32 39.47 9.98
C GLU A 161 -49.92 38.19 9.39
N ARG A 162 -50.69 38.32 8.30
CA ARG A 162 -51.23 37.17 7.56
C ARG A 162 -50.15 36.18 7.08
N ARG A 163 -48.98 36.67 6.66
CA ARG A 163 -47.86 35.80 6.23
C ARG A 163 -47.12 35.22 7.43
N ALA A 164 -46.97 35.97 8.51
CA ALA A 164 -46.38 35.50 9.77
C ALA A 164 -47.22 34.36 10.35
N ASP A 165 -48.54 34.56 10.46
CA ASP A 165 -49.50 33.56 10.93
C ASP A 165 -49.45 32.28 10.08
N LYS A 166 -49.50 32.41 8.74
CA LYS A 166 -49.33 31.26 7.83
C LYS A 166 -47.99 30.53 8.03
N ARG A 167 -46.89 31.24 8.36
CA ARG A 167 -45.59 30.61 8.64
C ARG A 167 -45.61 29.85 9.96
N VAL A 168 -46.22 30.42 11.01
CA VAL A 168 -46.42 29.76 12.31
C VAL A 168 -47.25 28.50 12.12
N ALA A 169 -48.46 28.60 11.56
CA ALA A 169 -49.36 27.46 11.37
C ALA A 169 -48.71 26.32 10.57
N ARG A 170 -48.02 26.64 9.46
CA ARG A 170 -47.28 25.64 8.66
C ARG A 170 -46.08 25.06 9.41
N GLY A 171 -45.41 25.88 10.23
CA GLY A 171 -44.28 25.47 11.05
C GLY A 171 -44.71 24.47 12.13
N VAL A 172 -45.71 24.83 12.93
CA VAL A 172 -46.29 23.99 13.99
C VAL A 172 -46.83 22.68 13.40
N LYS A 173 -47.61 22.73 12.31
CA LYS A 173 -48.09 21.51 11.61
C LYS A 173 -46.93 20.59 11.19
N LYS A 174 -45.82 21.15 10.72
CA LYS A 174 -44.61 20.36 10.38
C LYS A 174 -43.91 19.80 11.62
N LEU A 175 -43.90 20.52 12.74
CA LEU A 175 -43.38 20.03 14.02
C LEU A 175 -44.20 18.86 14.52
N THR A 176 -45.52 19.02 14.62
CA THR A 176 -46.45 17.95 15.02
C THR A 176 -46.26 16.69 14.20
N ARG A 177 -46.17 16.82 12.86
CA ARG A 177 -45.90 15.67 11.97
C ARG A 177 -44.55 14.99 12.24
N ARG A 178 -43.52 15.75 12.62
CA ARG A 178 -42.18 15.20 12.91
C ARG A 178 -42.12 14.55 14.29
N LEU A 179 -42.80 15.13 15.28
CA LEU A 179 -42.95 14.56 16.62
C LEU A 179 -43.75 13.25 16.56
N ARG A 180 -44.80 13.18 15.73
CA ARG A 180 -45.57 11.95 15.50
C ARG A 180 -44.71 10.80 14.96
N ARG A 181 -43.82 11.09 14.01
CA ARG A 181 -42.83 10.11 13.50
C ARG A 181 -41.83 9.63 14.54
N ARG A 182 -41.74 10.30 15.69
CA ARG A 182 -40.88 9.96 16.83
C ARG A 182 -41.66 9.39 18.01
N GLY A 183 -42.93 9.01 17.80
CA GLY A 183 -43.78 8.39 18.83
C GLY A 183 -44.44 9.39 19.79
N VAL A 184 -44.41 10.70 19.49
CA VAL A 184 -45.09 11.72 20.28
C VAL A 184 -46.38 12.14 19.56
N VAL A 185 -47.52 11.70 20.08
CA VAL A 185 -48.85 12.02 19.56
C VAL A 185 -49.34 13.30 20.24
N THR A 186 -49.53 14.36 19.47
CA THR A 186 -50.08 15.67 19.88
C THR A 186 -50.69 16.34 18.65
N ASP A 187 -51.63 17.24 18.80
CA ASP A 187 -52.08 18.15 17.74
C ASP A 187 -51.27 19.47 17.77
N ALA A 188 -51.62 20.43 16.90
CA ALA A 188 -50.91 21.70 16.77
C ALA A 188 -51.23 22.71 17.88
N GLU A 189 -52.46 22.70 18.39
CA GLU A 189 -52.94 23.62 19.42
C GLU A 189 -52.38 23.24 20.78
N THR A 190 -52.51 21.96 21.15
CA THR A 190 -51.91 21.39 22.37
C THR A 190 -50.40 21.59 22.40
N LEU A 191 -49.71 21.39 21.27
CA LEU A 191 -48.26 21.62 21.18
C LEU A 191 -47.91 23.09 21.40
N ALA A 192 -48.71 24.02 20.88
CA ALA A 192 -48.48 25.45 21.05
C ALA A 192 -48.72 25.90 22.50
N GLN A 193 -49.78 25.40 23.15
CA GLN A 193 -50.10 25.68 24.55
C GLN A 193 -49.03 25.13 25.50
N VAL A 194 -48.59 23.89 25.31
CA VAL A 194 -47.55 23.28 26.17
C VAL A 194 -46.18 23.93 25.94
N CYS A 195 -45.82 24.25 24.68
CA CYS A 195 -44.63 25.07 24.43
C CYS A 195 -44.74 26.45 25.09
N ALA A 196 -45.96 26.96 25.28
CA ALA A 196 -46.17 28.24 25.90
C ALA A 196 -46.09 28.25 27.43
N ALA A 197 -46.60 27.21 28.05
CA ALA A 197 -46.46 27.03 29.49
C ALA A 197 -45.00 26.71 29.88
N GLU A 198 -44.34 25.82 29.13
CA GLU A 198 -43.13 25.14 29.58
C GLU A 198 -41.86 25.50 28.77
N GLY A 199 -42.01 26.20 27.64
CA GLY A 199 -40.95 26.47 26.67
C GLY A 199 -39.76 27.28 27.21
N CYS A 200 -39.98 28.10 28.21
CA CYS A 200 -38.95 28.88 28.89
C CYS A 200 -39.09 28.82 30.43
N ALA A 201 -39.83 27.84 30.97
CA ALA A 201 -40.17 27.77 32.40
C ALA A 201 -39.02 27.31 33.31
N VAL A 202 -37.91 26.82 32.74
CA VAL A 202 -36.75 26.38 33.52
C VAL A 202 -36.06 27.61 34.15
N PRO A 203 -35.93 27.70 35.49
CA PRO A 203 -35.32 28.85 36.13
C PRO A 203 -33.85 28.98 35.73
N VAL A 204 -33.44 30.22 35.43
CA VAL A 204 -32.05 30.55 35.12
C VAL A 204 -31.26 30.61 36.45
N PRO A 205 -30.09 29.96 36.56
CA PRO A 205 -29.26 30.03 37.76
C PRO A 205 -28.91 31.48 38.13
N GLU A 206 -28.97 31.78 39.42
CA GLU A 206 -28.63 33.09 39.97
C GLU A 206 -27.16 33.45 39.63
N GLY A 207 -26.91 34.71 39.26
CA GLY A 207 -25.58 35.20 38.86
C GLY A 207 -25.11 34.81 37.45
N LEU A 208 -25.83 33.97 36.69
CA LEU A 208 -25.41 33.59 35.33
C LEU A 208 -25.35 34.79 34.37
N THR A 209 -26.33 35.69 34.46
CA THR A 209 -26.38 36.91 33.63
C THR A 209 -25.17 37.81 33.88
N ASP A 210 -24.86 38.11 35.14
CA ASP A 210 -23.74 38.98 35.49
C ASP A 210 -22.39 38.33 35.15
N GLY A 211 -22.26 37.01 35.34
CA GLY A 211 -21.08 36.26 34.89
C GLY A 211 -20.87 36.32 33.37
N ILE A 212 -21.94 36.28 32.58
CA ILE A 212 -21.88 36.45 31.11
C ILE A 212 -21.42 37.86 30.76
N LEU A 213 -21.98 38.89 31.42
CA LEU A 213 -21.67 40.29 31.15
C LEU A 213 -20.22 40.63 31.53
N ALA A 214 -19.74 40.18 32.69
CA ALA A 214 -18.34 40.30 33.09
C ALA A 214 -17.40 39.64 32.06
N SER A 215 -17.75 38.44 31.57
CA SER A 215 -16.97 37.74 30.53
C SER A 215 -16.98 38.49 29.17
N ILE A 216 -18.03 39.26 28.88
CA ILE A 216 -18.13 40.10 27.68
C ILE A 216 -17.21 41.32 27.81
N ASP A 217 -17.18 41.96 28.98
CA ASP A 217 -16.35 43.13 29.26
C ASP A 217 -14.85 42.82 29.31
N GLU A 218 -14.44 41.67 29.83
CA GLU A 218 -13.03 41.24 29.83
C GLU A 218 -12.43 41.23 28.41
N ARG A 219 -13.26 41.01 27.38
CA ARG A 219 -12.78 40.80 26.00
C ARG A 219 -13.31 41.82 24.98
N LEU A 220 -14.31 42.63 25.28
CA LEU A 220 -14.87 43.69 24.41
C LEU A 220 -15.08 43.25 22.94
N GLY A 221 -15.60 42.03 22.75
CA GLY A 221 -15.86 41.44 21.43
C GLY A 221 -14.63 40.92 20.68
N ARG A 222 -13.46 40.80 21.33
CA ARG A 222 -12.32 40.00 20.87
C ARG A 222 -12.66 38.50 20.92
N LYS A 223 -11.75 37.65 20.42
CA LYS A 223 -11.97 36.20 20.41
C LYS A 223 -12.10 35.69 21.86
N PRO A 224 -13.16 34.94 22.21
CA PRO A 224 -13.38 34.51 23.59
C PRO A 224 -12.28 33.51 24.02
N SER A 225 -11.79 33.66 25.25
CA SER A 225 -10.93 32.70 25.95
C SER A 225 -11.68 31.39 26.21
N PHE A 226 -12.98 31.48 26.45
CA PHE A 226 -13.85 30.37 26.77
C PHE A 226 -13.84 29.27 25.68
N LYS A 227 -13.41 28.05 26.07
CA LYS A 227 -13.08 26.95 25.15
C LYS A 227 -14.27 26.55 24.28
N LEU A 228 -15.46 26.43 24.87
CA LEU A 228 -16.67 26.06 24.15
C LEU A 228 -17.08 27.15 23.16
N ALA A 229 -17.05 28.43 23.55
CA ALA A 229 -17.33 29.56 22.66
C ALA A 229 -16.40 29.58 21.44
N ARG A 230 -15.09 29.34 21.65
CA ARG A 230 -14.09 29.24 20.57
C ARG A 230 -14.39 28.07 19.62
N ARG A 231 -14.71 26.89 20.15
CA ARG A 231 -15.09 25.71 19.34
C ARG A 231 -16.35 25.95 18.51
N THR A 232 -17.35 26.61 19.10
CA THR A 232 -18.60 27.00 18.44
C THR A 232 -18.34 28.00 17.32
N LEU A 233 -17.56 29.06 17.59
CA LEU A 233 -17.16 30.07 16.60
C LEU A 233 -16.44 29.47 15.40
N ASN A 234 -15.48 28.58 15.64
CA ASN A 234 -14.71 27.90 14.59
C ASN A 234 -15.63 27.04 13.71
N THR A 235 -16.59 26.32 14.32
CA THR A 235 -17.55 25.49 13.58
C THR A 235 -18.46 26.33 12.68
N LEU A 236 -18.97 27.46 13.19
CA LEU A 236 -19.75 28.42 12.40
C LEU A 236 -18.93 29.08 11.28
N ALA A 237 -17.61 29.24 11.46
CA ALA A 237 -16.73 29.74 10.41
C ALA A 237 -16.50 28.68 9.30
N TRP A 238 -16.28 27.42 9.68
CA TRP A 238 -16.01 26.30 8.77
C TRP A 238 -17.20 25.95 7.86
N ALA A 239 -18.43 26.12 8.35
CA ALA A 239 -19.64 25.86 7.59
C ALA A 239 -19.72 26.66 6.27
N ARG A 240 -19.10 27.85 6.20
CA ARG A 240 -19.05 28.68 4.98
C ARG A 240 -18.10 28.13 3.92
N TRP A 241 -17.00 27.50 4.34
CA TRP A 241 -15.99 26.95 3.44
C TRP A 241 -16.30 25.51 3.02
N ARG A 242 -17.06 24.77 3.83
CA ARG A 242 -17.42 23.38 3.56
C ARG A 242 -18.00 23.14 2.16
N ARG A 243 -18.88 24.01 1.66
CA ARG A 243 -19.45 23.84 0.30
C ARG A 243 -18.42 24.10 -0.81
N ARG A 244 -17.53 25.07 -0.61
CA ARG A 244 -16.48 25.40 -1.59
C ARG A 244 -15.46 24.28 -1.72
N PHE A 245 -15.07 23.66 -0.60
CA PHE A 245 -14.20 22.48 -0.63
C PHE A 245 -14.93 21.23 -1.13
N ALA A 246 -16.19 21.02 -0.75
CA ALA A 246 -16.96 19.85 -1.19
C ALA A 246 -17.22 19.80 -2.70
N ILE A 247 -17.21 20.96 -3.39
CA ILE A 247 -17.34 21.03 -4.85
C ILE A 247 -15.95 21.20 -5.49
N GLY A 248 -15.15 22.13 -4.97
CA GLY A 248 -13.86 22.49 -5.57
C GLY A 248 -12.83 21.36 -5.56
N VAL A 249 -12.76 20.55 -4.50
CA VAL A 249 -11.79 19.43 -4.44
C VAL A 249 -12.13 18.35 -5.47
N PRO A 250 -13.38 17.84 -5.56
CA PRO A 250 -13.74 16.91 -6.63
C PRO A 250 -13.53 17.48 -8.03
N THR A 251 -13.97 18.72 -8.29
CA THR A 251 -13.81 19.35 -9.61
C THR A 251 -12.33 19.50 -9.99
N PHE A 252 -11.49 19.96 -9.06
CA PHE A 252 -10.05 20.05 -9.28
C PHE A 252 -9.41 18.67 -9.52
N SER A 253 -9.83 17.65 -8.76
CA SER A 253 -9.34 16.28 -8.93
C SER A 253 -9.71 15.70 -10.29
N VAL A 254 -10.94 15.95 -10.76
CA VAL A 254 -11.39 15.52 -12.11
C VAL A 254 -10.61 16.24 -13.20
N LEU A 255 -10.40 17.56 -13.09
CA LEU A 255 -9.61 18.31 -14.06
C LEU A 255 -8.16 17.82 -14.13
N LEU A 256 -7.55 17.54 -12.98
CA LEU A 256 -6.20 16.99 -12.90
C LEU A 256 -6.11 15.58 -13.51
N ALA A 257 -7.13 14.74 -13.29
CA ALA A 257 -7.23 13.42 -13.90
C ALA A 257 -7.38 13.50 -15.43
N ILE A 258 -8.18 14.44 -15.95
CA ILE A 258 -8.33 14.66 -17.39
C ILE A 258 -7.00 15.13 -18.00
N LEU A 259 -6.32 16.11 -17.39
CA LEU A 259 -5.02 16.57 -17.85
C LEU A 259 -3.98 15.44 -17.83
N GLY A 260 -3.96 14.62 -16.78
CA GLY A 260 -3.12 13.43 -16.69
C GLY A 260 -3.42 12.41 -17.79
N ALA A 261 -4.71 12.14 -18.07
CA ALA A 261 -5.12 11.22 -19.13
C ALA A 261 -4.79 11.74 -20.53
N VAL A 262 -4.91 13.05 -20.78
CA VAL A 262 -4.50 13.69 -22.04
C VAL A 262 -2.99 13.60 -22.21
N ALA A 263 -2.22 13.94 -21.17
CA ALA A 263 -0.76 13.83 -21.20
C ALA A 263 -0.31 12.38 -21.44
N TRP A 264 -0.93 11.41 -20.76
CA TRP A 264 -0.73 9.97 -20.99
C TRP A 264 -1.01 9.58 -22.43
N ARG A 265 -2.14 10.04 -22.99
CA ARG A 265 -2.53 9.74 -24.37
C ARG A 265 -1.58 10.35 -25.40
N ILE A 266 -1.05 11.55 -25.13
CA ILE A 266 -0.03 12.19 -25.97
C ILE A 266 1.28 11.40 -25.89
N ASP A 267 1.74 11.02 -24.71
CA ASP A 267 2.97 10.22 -24.53
C ASP A 267 2.85 8.85 -25.23
N ALA A 268 1.72 8.16 -25.05
CA ALA A 268 1.44 6.89 -25.73
C ALA A 268 1.36 7.01 -27.26
N ARG A 269 0.93 8.17 -27.80
CA ARG A 269 0.83 8.40 -29.26
C ARG A 269 2.12 8.93 -29.88
N THR A 270 2.88 9.73 -29.15
CA THR A 270 4.16 10.27 -29.63
C THR A 270 5.29 9.25 -29.51
N GLY A 271 5.08 8.17 -28.76
CA GLY A 271 6.01 7.06 -28.62
C GLY A 271 7.14 7.30 -27.63
N HIS A 272 7.34 8.52 -27.12
CA HIS A 272 8.46 8.83 -26.21
C HIS A 272 8.42 8.07 -24.88
N SER A 273 7.25 7.59 -24.44
CA SER A 273 7.07 6.73 -23.27
C SER A 273 7.63 7.31 -21.95
N ARG A 274 7.82 8.63 -21.86
CA ARG A 274 8.47 9.31 -20.72
C ARG A 274 7.53 9.39 -19.52
N LEU A 275 6.26 9.73 -19.74
CA LEU A 275 5.25 9.80 -18.68
C LEU A 275 4.87 8.41 -18.19
N ILE A 276 4.73 7.44 -19.11
CA ILE A 276 4.47 6.04 -18.76
C ILE A 276 5.61 5.50 -17.88
N SER A 277 6.87 5.73 -18.29
CA SER A 277 8.05 5.32 -17.51
C SER A 277 8.09 5.96 -16.13
N ALA A 278 7.88 7.27 -16.05
CA ALA A 278 7.86 8.00 -14.78
C ALA A 278 6.73 7.51 -13.85
N PHE A 279 5.56 7.19 -14.42
CA PHE A 279 4.43 6.66 -13.66
C PHE A 279 4.71 5.27 -13.09
N ILE A 280 5.28 4.34 -13.88
CA ILE A 280 5.65 2.99 -13.41
C ILE A 280 6.61 3.09 -12.23
N VAL A 281 7.66 3.92 -12.34
CA VAL A 281 8.64 4.12 -11.27
C VAL A 281 8.00 4.78 -10.04
N TRP A 282 7.16 5.80 -10.25
CA TRP A 282 6.48 6.53 -9.17
C TRP A 282 5.49 5.64 -8.41
N LYS A 283 4.61 4.92 -9.12
CA LYS A 283 3.63 4.00 -8.52
C LYS A 283 4.34 2.98 -7.64
N THR A 284 5.39 2.34 -8.18
CA THR A 284 6.16 1.33 -7.46
C THR A 284 6.86 1.92 -6.23
N ARG A 285 7.46 3.12 -6.34
CA ARG A 285 8.07 3.81 -5.18
C ARG A 285 7.04 4.19 -4.10
N PHE A 286 5.86 4.63 -4.52
CA PHE A 286 4.81 5.10 -3.61
C PHE A 286 4.26 3.98 -2.74
N ASP A 287 4.10 2.78 -3.28
CA ASP A 287 3.63 1.62 -2.53
C ASP A 287 4.64 1.18 -1.46
N VAL A 288 5.95 1.24 -1.77
CA VAL A 288 7.04 0.80 -0.87
C VAL A 288 7.31 1.80 0.26
N TRP A 289 7.21 3.11 0.03
CA TRP A 289 7.54 4.13 1.05
C TRP A 289 6.67 4.06 2.33
N ARG A 290 5.54 3.34 2.27
CA ARG A 290 4.60 3.19 3.38
C ARG A 290 5.06 2.20 4.47
N VAL A 291 6.10 1.40 4.21
CA VAL A 291 6.49 0.28 5.09
C VAL A 291 7.97 0.23 5.45
N THR A 292 8.73 1.27 5.12
CA THR A 292 10.18 1.27 5.34
C THR A 292 10.54 1.85 6.71
N GLU A 293 11.06 1.01 7.60
CA GLU A 293 11.62 1.41 8.89
C GLU A 293 13.16 1.55 8.79
N PRO A 294 13.80 2.37 9.64
CA PRO A 294 15.25 2.45 9.71
C PRO A 294 15.87 1.13 10.22
N VAL A 295 16.81 0.59 9.45
CA VAL A 295 17.60 -0.60 9.82
C VAL A 295 18.46 -0.29 11.05
N ARG A 296 18.44 -1.18 12.05
CA ARG A 296 19.29 -1.10 13.24
C ARG A 296 20.58 -1.88 13.02
N PRO A 297 21.70 -1.53 13.69
CA PRO A 297 22.95 -2.27 13.59
C PRO A 297 22.81 -3.73 14.04
N TRP A 298 23.53 -4.64 13.38
CA TRP A 298 23.70 -6.04 13.76
C TRP A 298 25.14 -6.49 13.39
N PRO A 299 25.77 -7.41 14.15
CA PRO A 299 25.30 -7.99 15.41
C PRO A 299 25.27 -6.96 16.53
N THR A 300 24.28 -7.07 17.42
CA THR A 300 24.14 -6.20 18.60
C THR A 300 24.99 -6.67 19.77
N ASN A 301 25.39 -7.95 19.79
CA ASN A 301 26.23 -8.56 20.80
C ASN A 301 27.65 -8.77 20.28
N ALA A 302 28.66 -8.29 21.01
CA ALA A 302 30.07 -8.50 20.67
C ALA A 302 30.50 -9.98 20.72
N ALA A 303 29.77 -10.82 21.46
CA ALA A 303 30.01 -12.26 21.55
C ALA A 303 29.49 -13.06 20.34
N THR A 304 28.71 -12.45 19.42
CA THR A 304 28.28 -13.15 18.20
C THR A 304 29.52 -13.52 17.37
N PRO A 305 29.76 -14.81 17.09
CA PRO A 305 30.93 -15.25 16.34
C PRO A 305 31.02 -14.54 14.99
N ARG A 306 32.19 -13.99 14.68
CA ARG A 306 32.47 -13.38 13.37
C ARG A 306 33.24 -14.37 12.53
N LEU A 307 32.74 -14.61 11.32
CA LEU A 307 33.42 -15.45 10.35
C LEU A 307 34.71 -14.76 9.86
N ASP A 308 35.80 -15.52 9.88
CA ASP A 308 37.08 -15.09 9.34
C ASP A 308 37.08 -15.36 7.83
N ALA A 309 37.24 -14.32 7.01
CA ALA A 309 37.30 -14.48 5.56
C ALA A 309 38.69 -14.91 5.08
N GLY A 310 39.73 -14.78 5.91
CA GLY A 310 41.11 -15.15 5.59
C GLY A 310 41.32 -16.66 5.48
N ILE A 311 40.42 -17.47 6.06
CA ILE A 311 40.46 -18.93 5.96
C ILE A 311 39.77 -19.48 4.70
N VAL A 312 39.04 -18.65 3.96
CA VAL A 312 38.31 -19.05 2.75
C VAL A 312 39.31 -19.40 1.64
N ARG A 313 39.37 -20.67 1.24
CA ARG A 313 40.29 -21.15 0.18
C ARG A 313 39.60 -21.27 -1.16
N ASN A 314 38.33 -21.65 -1.16
CA ASN A 314 37.53 -21.82 -2.36
C ASN A 314 36.08 -21.33 -2.14
N ALA A 315 35.30 -21.26 -3.21
CA ALA A 315 33.94 -20.74 -3.18
C ALA A 315 32.98 -21.58 -2.30
N ARG A 316 33.23 -22.88 -2.10
CA ARG A 316 32.41 -23.74 -1.22
C ARG A 316 32.57 -23.35 0.26
N ASP A 317 33.75 -22.88 0.66
CA ASP A 317 33.98 -22.41 2.03
C ASP A 317 33.17 -21.13 2.32
N LEU A 318 32.99 -20.29 1.29
CA LEU A 318 32.26 -19.03 1.38
C LEU A 318 30.74 -19.24 1.41
N TYR A 319 30.23 -20.06 0.48
CA TYR A 319 28.80 -20.22 0.25
C TYR A 319 28.16 -21.34 1.08
N GLN A 320 27.89 -21.04 2.35
CA GLN A 320 27.12 -21.89 3.25
C GLN A 320 25.93 -21.10 3.81
N THR A 321 24.72 -21.66 3.80
CA THR A 321 23.50 -20.95 4.25
C THR A 321 23.42 -20.75 5.76
N THR A 322 24.33 -21.39 6.52
CA THR A 322 24.54 -21.14 7.96
C THR A 322 25.46 -19.95 8.23
N ASN A 323 26.11 -19.40 7.20
CA ASN A 323 27.04 -18.28 7.34
C ASN A 323 26.31 -16.95 7.17
N ILE A 324 26.62 -16.00 8.06
CA ILE A 324 26.29 -14.58 7.89
C ILE A 324 27.59 -13.78 7.89
N TRP A 325 28.05 -13.41 6.71
CA TRP A 325 29.27 -12.64 6.53
C TRP A 325 29.06 -11.16 6.87
N LEU A 326 29.96 -10.55 7.63
CA LEU A 326 29.94 -9.10 7.79
C LEU A 326 30.61 -8.46 6.58
N ALA A 327 29.89 -7.57 5.90
CA ALA A 327 30.37 -6.88 4.72
C ALA A 327 30.21 -5.36 4.92
N HIS A 328 31.24 -4.61 4.56
CA HIS A 328 31.26 -3.16 4.71
C HIS A 328 31.80 -2.47 3.46
N LEU A 329 31.05 -1.51 2.93
CA LEU A 329 31.43 -0.73 1.76
C LEU A 329 31.78 0.70 2.17
N ASN A 330 32.93 1.20 1.73
CA ASN A 330 33.36 2.56 2.04
C ASN A 330 33.45 3.41 0.77
N PHE A 331 32.80 4.56 0.77
CA PHE A 331 32.72 5.46 -0.37
C PHE A 331 33.12 6.90 -0.01
N THR A 332 33.70 7.62 -0.98
CA THR A 332 33.62 9.08 -1.00
C THR A 332 32.20 9.53 -1.37
N ARG A 333 31.90 10.82 -1.19
CA ARG A 333 30.58 11.38 -1.57
C ARG A 333 30.32 11.25 -3.07
N GLU A 334 31.34 11.48 -3.89
CA GLU A 334 31.28 11.41 -5.36
C GLU A 334 31.07 9.96 -5.81
N GLN A 335 31.79 9.02 -5.18
CA GLN A 335 31.63 7.59 -5.47
C GLN A 335 30.22 7.10 -5.12
N TRP A 336 29.66 7.54 -3.99
CA TRP A 336 28.28 7.22 -3.61
C TRP A 336 27.26 7.80 -4.59
N LEU A 337 27.44 9.05 -5.04
CA LEU A 337 26.57 9.65 -6.06
C LEU A 337 26.66 8.91 -7.40
N ALA A 338 27.84 8.40 -7.75
CA ALA A 338 28.03 7.61 -8.97
C ALA A 338 27.33 6.23 -8.95
N LEU A 339 26.83 5.76 -7.80
CA LEU A 339 25.95 4.58 -7.73
C LEU A 339 24.52 4.87 -8.22
N GLU A 340 24.11 6.14 -8.27
CA GLU A 340 22.77 6.46 -8.75
C GLU A 340 22.63 6.07 -10.23
N PRO A 341 21.51 5.43 -10.61
CA PRO A 341 21.27 5.05 -11.99
C PRO A 341 21.40 6.24 -12.95
N LYS A 342 22.14 6.05 -14.05
CA LYS A 342 22.16 7.02 -15.14
C LYS A 342 20.93 6.86 -16.02
N HIS A 343 20.54 7.97 -16.63
CA HIS A 343 19.39 8.01 -17.53
C HIS A 343 19.83 8.12 -18.99
N ILE A 344 19.21 7.29 -19.81
CA ILE A 344 19.12 7.43 -21.27
C ILE A 344 17.65 7.55 -21.67
N ASP A 345 17.35 7.75 -22.95
CA ASP A 345 15.96 7.74 -23.39
C ASP A 345 15.34 6.35 -23.22
N PRO A 346 14.10 6.25 -22.67
CA PRO A 346 13.38 4.99 -22.59
C PRO A 346 13.04 4.49 -24.00
N LEU A 347 12.86 3.17 -24.12
CA LEU A 347 12.46 2.55 -25.38
C LEU A 347 11.08 3.06 -25.82
N PRO A 348 10.92 3.55 -27.05
CA PRO A 348 9.61 3.95 -27.53
C PRO A 348 8.60 2.79 -27.63
N ASN A 349 7.34 3.03 -27.31
CA ASN A 349 6.23 2.08 -27.46
C ASN A 349 6.49 0.69 -26.84
N PHE A 350 7.18 0.65 -25.70
CA PHE A 350 7.58 -0.62 -25.09
C PHE A 350 6.43 -1.45 -24.52
N LEU A 351 5.26 -0.84 -24.26
CA LEU A 351 4.05 -1.51 -23.83
C LEU A 351 3.24 -1.92 -25.06
N LEU A 352 3.11 -3.23 -25.28
CA LEU A 352 2.44 -3.81 -26.43
C LEU A 352 0.91 -3.83 -26.23
N PRO A 353 0.11 -3.92 -27.32
CA PRO A 353 -1.36 -3.90 -27.23
C PRO A 353 -2.00 -5.04 -26.42
N ASP A 354 -1.28 -6.15 -26.27
CA ASP A 354 -1.67 -7.31 -25.46
C ASP A 354 -1.28 -7.18 -23.97
N GLY A 355 -0.71 -6.04 -23.58
CA GLY A 355 -0.27 -5.74 -22.22
C GLY A 355 1.16 -6.22 -21.92
N MET A 356 1.84 -6.90 -22.83
CA MET A 356 3.23 -7.32 -22.64
C MET A 356 4.20 -6.15 -22.74
N ILE A 357 5.36 -6.26 -22.10
CA ILE A 357 6.40 -5.23 -22.13
C ILE A 357 7.62 -5.76 -22.89
N LEU A 358 8.09 -5.01 -23.88
CA LEU A 358 9.39 -5.28 -24.50
C LEU A 358 10.49 -5.30 -23.44
N LEU A 359 11.37 -6.29 -23.50
CA LEU A 359 12.33 -6.59 -22.44
C LEU A 359 13.75 -6.05 -22.71
N ARG A 360 13.97 -5.40 -23.86
CA ARG A 360 15.28 -4.92 -24.27
C ARG A 360 15.17 -3.56 -24.96
N ASN A 361 15.97 -2.61 -24.49
CA ASN A 361 16.26 -1.37 -25.21
C ASN A 361 17.62 -1.53 -25.92
N PRO A 362 17.68 -1.46 -27.27
CA PRO A 362 18.95 -1.56 -28.01
C PRO A 362 19.98 -0.50 -27.63
N GLN A 363 19.54 0.67 -27.14
CA GLN A 363 20.42 1.75 -26.69
C GLN A 363 20.95 1.54 -25.26
N ALA A 364 20.34 0.65 -24.48
CA ALA A 364 20.80 0.34 -23.13
C ALA A 364 21.85 -0.77 -23.16
N ARG A 365 22.93 -0.60 -22.38
CA ARG A 365 23.93 -1.68 -22.19
C ARG A 365 23.34 -2.90 -21.48
N ARG A 366 22.26 -2.70 -20.71
CA ARG A 366 21.61 -3.74 -19.90
C ARG A 366 20.27 -4.20 -20.48
N SER A 367 19.93 -5.45 -20.19
CA SER A 367 18.63 -6.06 -20.45
C SER A 367 17.62 -5.75 -19.31
N GLY A 368 16.37 -6.11 -19.57
CA GLY A 368 15.26 -6.04 -18.62
C GLY A 368 14.57 -4.68 -18.56
N LEU A 369 13.48 -4.63 -17.79
CA LEU A 369 12.61 -3.46 -17.67
C LEU A 369 13.37 -2.18 -17.28
N ALA A 370 14.41 -2.26 -16.45
CA ALA A 370 15.19 -1.07 -16.09
C ALA A 370 15.87 -0.43 -17.33
N GLY A 371 16.44 -1.23 -18.24
CA GLY A 371 17.02 -0.70 -19.48
C GLY A 371 15.97 -0.16 -20.45
N VAL A 372 14.81 -0.80 -20.51
CA VAL A 372 13.63 -0.36 -21.27
C VAL A 372 13.14 1.00 -20.79
N LEU A 373 13.11 1.21 -19.48
CA LEU A 373 12.77 2.48 -18.84
C LEU A 373 13.91 3.53 -18.90
N GLY A 374 15.02 3.22 -19.57
CA GLY A 374 16.14 4.15 -19.78
C GLY A 374 17.09 4.29 -18.59
N TYR A 375 17.21 3.27 -17.73
CA TYR A 375 18.13 3.29 -16.59
C TYR A 375 19.35 2.42 -16.81
N GLU A 376 20.54 2.96 -16.55
CA GLU A 376 21.82 2.23 -16.57
C GLU A 376 22.50 2.21 -15.19
N PHE A 377 23.08 1.07 -14.83
CA PHE A 377 23.77 0.88 -13.56
C PHE A 377 25.28 0.77 -13.79
N ASP A 378 25.99 1.85 -13.49
CA ASP A 378 27.44 1.94 -13.69
C ASP A 378 28.23 1.43 -12.49
N TRP A 379 29.47 1.04 -12.77
CA TRP A 379 30.46 0.68 -11.77
C TRP A 379 31.14 1.93 -11.23
N THR A 380 31.27 2.01 -9.91
CA THR A 380 32.07 3.02 -9.19
C THR A 380 33.12 2.34 -8.30
N ARG A 381 34.07 3.10 -7.80
CA ARG A 381 35.11 2.60 -6.89
C ARG A 381 34.61 2.63 -5.44
N ALA A 382 35.07 1.69 -4.62
CA ALA A 382 34.85 1.68 -3.18
C ALA A 382 36.02 0.99 -2.44
N GLY A 383 36.15 1.26 -1.15
CA GLY A 383 36.77 0.30 -0.23
C GLY A 383 35.77 -0.79 0.15
N PHE A 384 36.25 -1.99 0.45
CA PHE A 384 35.40 -3.10 0.82
C PHE A 384 36.04 -3.98 1.88
N GLU A 385 35.35 -4.19 2.99
CA GLU A 385 35.74 -5.15 4.02
C GLU A 385 34.76 -6.32 3.97
N PHE A 386 35.28 -7.54 4.04
CA PHE A 386 34.49 -8.75 4.09
C PHE A 386 35.07 -9.69 5.14
N GLY A 387 34.32 -9.92 6.21
CA GLY A 387 34.83 -10.58 7.42
C GLY A 387 36.02 -9.82 7.98
N SER A 388 37.18 -10.48 8.01
CA SER A 388 38.49 -9.98 8.45
C SER A 388 39.36 -9.41 7.32
N VAL A 389 38.94 -9.56 6.06
CA VAL A 389 39.74 -9.21 4.88
C VAL A 389 39.32 -7.86 4.33
N ALA A 390 40.29 -6.99 4.06
CA ALA A 390 40.06 -5.70 3.43
C ALA A 390 40.54 -5.71 1.98
N PHE A 391 39.74 -5.09 1.11
CA PHE A 391 39.99 -4.91 -0.30
C PHE A 391 39.95 -3.42 -0.63
N THR A 392 40.95 -2.96 -1.36
CA THR A 392 41.02 -1.57 -1.81
C THR A 392 40.51 -1.45 -3.24
N ASN A 393 39.88 -0.32 -3.55
CA ASN A 393 39.58 0.07 -4.93
C ASN A 393 38.78 -0.97 -5.73
N VAL A 394 37.85 -1.66 -5.05
CA VAL A 394 36.94 -2.61 -5.70
C VAL A 394 35.94 -1.86 -6.58
N ALA A 395 35.38 -2.52 -7.58
CA ALA A 395 34.27 -1.98 -8.34
C ALA A 395 32.94 -2.37 -7.69
N VAL A 396 32.06 -1.41 -7.48
CA VAL A 396 30.72 -1.64 -6.93
C VAL A 396 29.68 -1.08 -7.87
N ARG A 397 28.57 -1.79 -8.06
CA ARG A 397 27.39 -1.25 -8.74
C ARG A 397 26.10 -1.77 -8.14
N VAL A 398 25.03 -1.04 -8.39
CA VAL A 398 23.67 -1.56 -8.20
C VAL A 398 23.40 -2.67 -9.24
N LYS A 399 22.64 -3.71 -8.85
CA LYS A 399 22.15 -4.78 -9.73
C LYS A 399 20.62 -4.90 -9.67
N GLY A 400 20.04 -5.76 -10.51
CA GLY A 400 18.60 -6.04 -10.52
C GLY A 400 17.81 -5.07 -11.41
N ASN A 401 16.48 -5.19 -11.42
CA ASN A 401 15.59 -4.40 -12.28
C ASN A 401 14.79 -3.38 -11.46
N LEU A 402 13.45 -3.43 -11.52
CA LEU A 402 12.55 -2.45 -10.92
C LEU A 402 12.72 -2.37 -9.39
N THR A 403 12.98 -3.49 -8.72
CA THR A 403 13.21 -3.54 -7.28
C THR A 403 14.32 -2.58 -6.86
N SER A 404 15.48 -2.59 -7.53
CA SER A 404 16.60 -1.71 -7.19
C SER A 404 16.42 -0.24 -7.61
N LEU A 405 15.46 0.06 -8.48
CA LEU A 405 15.09 1.44 -8.85
C LEU A 405 14.12 2.08 -7.84
N CYS A 406 13.25 1.25 -7.26
CA CYS A 406 12.08 1.71 -6.53
C CYS A 406 12.13 1.42 -5.02
N TRP A 407 12.88 0.39 -4.59
CA TRP A 407 12.98 0.04 -3.18
C TRP A 407 14.15 0.75 -2.50
N PRO A 408 14.03 1.13 -1.21
CA PRO A 408 15.14 1.75 -0.49
C PRO A 408 16.36 0.84 -0.33
N LYS A 409 16.14 -0.47 -0.22
CA LYS A 409 17.19 -1.49 -0.11
C LYS A 409 17.54 -2.03 -1.49
N ARG A 410 18.69 -1.60 -2.01
CA ARG A 410 19.20 -1.98 -3.34
C ARG A 410 20.08 -3.22 -3.26
N ALA A 411 20.07 -4.02 -4.32
CA ALA A 411 21.00 -5.13 -4.51
C ALA A 411 22.33 -4.63 -5.12
N PHE A 412 23.45 -5.27 -4.78
CA PHE A 412 24.79 -4.87 -5.22
C PHE A 412 25.56 -5.99 -5.91
N LYS A 413 26.49 -5.61 -6.78
CA LYS A 413 27.63 -6.45 -7.18
C LYS A 413 28.92 -5.75 -6.75
N VAL A 414 29.86 -6.54 -6.27
CA VAL A 414 31.21 -6.11 -5.91
C VAL A 414 32.21 -6.95 -6.68
N ASP A 415 32.93 -6.34 -7.61
CA ASP A 415 33.99 -6.97 -8.38
C ASP A 415 35.33 -6.52 -7.81
N LEU A 416 36.05 -7.48 -7.23
CA LEU A 416 37.32 -7.31 -6.54
C LEU A 416 38.46 -7.01 -7.51
N ASN A 417 38.34 -7.48 -8.76
CA ASN A 417 39.43 -7.57 -9.74
C ASN A 417 39.26 -6.62 -10.95
N ARG A 418 38.13 -5.90 -11.05
CA ARG A 418 37.85 -4.97 -12.15
C ARG A 418 38.77 -3.76 -12.14
N PHE A 419 38.90 -3.13 -10.98
CA PHE A 419 39.61 -1.85 -10.79
C PHE A 419 40.94 -1.98 -10.06
N ALA A 420 41.18 -3.11 -9.40
CA ALA A 420 42.45 -3.46 -8.77
C ALA A 420 42.79 -4.93 -9.13
N LYS A 421 43.77 -5.13 -10.01
CA LYS A 421 44.04 -6.47 -10.56
C LYS A 421 44.65 -7.41 -9.52
N GLY A 422 44.25 -8.68 -9.55
CA GLY A 422 44.80 -9.76 -8.73
C GLY A 422 44.08 -10.03 -7.41
N GLN A 423 43.18 -9.14 -6.97
CA GLN A 423 42.37 -9.33 -5.76
C GLN A 423 41.30 -10.42 -5.98
N LYS A 424 41.26 -11.42 -5.08
CA LYS A 424 40.32 -12.55 -5.11
C LYS A 424 39.89 -12.95 -3.70
N LEU A 425 38.74 -13.60 -3.58
CA LEU A 425 38.29 -14.26 -2.35
C LEU A 425 37.79 -15.67 -2.65
N GLY A 426 38.42 -16.70 -2.10
CA GLY A 426 38.05 -18.10 -2.40
C GLY A 426 38.09 -18.45 -3.89
N GLY A 427 38.99 -17.83 -4.66
CA GLY A 427 39.10 -17.95 -6.12
C GLY A 427 38.15 -17.05 -6.92
N LEU A 428 37.17 -16.42 -6.27
CA LEU A 428 36.16 -15.56 -6.89
C LEU A 428 36.69 -14.15 -7.14
N ASP A 429 36.29 -13.57 -8.28
CA ASP A 429 36.54 -12.16 -8.62
C ASP A 429 35.34 -11.26 -8.28
N GLU A 430 34.12 -11.81 -8.25
CA GLU A 430 32.89 -11.06 -8.05
C GLU A 430 32.05 -11.67 -6.92
N LEU A 431 31.43 -10.81 -6.11
CA LEU A 431 30.44 -11.15 -5.10
C LEU A 431 29.13 -10.43 -5.43
N THR A 432 28.01 -11.16 -5.33
CA THR A 432 26.66 -10.63 -5.55
C THR A 432 25.90 -10.58 -4.24
N PHE A 433 25.18 -9.48 -3.98
CA PHE A 433 24.37 -9.26 -2.78
C PHE A 433 22.92 -8.91 -3.18
N ASN A 434 22.00 -9.88 -3.07
CA ASN A 434 20.57 -9.73 -3.33
C ASN A 434 19.88 -9.10 -2.11
N SER A 435 19.02 -8.11 -2.34
CA SER A 435 18.40 -7.30 -1.27
C SER A 435 17.34 -8.04 -0.46
N LEU A 436 16.88 -9.20 -0.92
CA LEU A 436 15.79 -9.99 -0.34
C LEU A 436 14.45 -9.22 -0.31
N ALA A 437 14.32 -8.12 -1.05
CA ALA A 437 13.19 -7.22 -0.91
C ALA A 437 11.83 -7.87 -1.26
N TRP A 438 11.81 -8.73 -2.28
CA TRP A 438 10.60 -9.41 -2.77
C TRP A 438 10.16 -10.55 -1.85
N ASP A 439 11.04 -11.54 -1.64
CA ASP A 439 10.78 -12.72 -0.84
C ASP A 439 10.73 -12.39 0.67
N TYR A 440 9.54 -12.38 1.27
CA TYR A 440 9.39 -12.15 2.72
C TYR A 440 9.98 -13.26 3.59
N SER A 441 10.11 -14.49 3.10
CA SER A 441 10.78 -15.58 3.82
C SER A 441 12.29 -15.38 3.87
N CYS A 442 12.88 -14.68 2.89
CA CYS A 442 14.32 -14.61 2.68
C CYS A 442 15.00 -15.96 2.41
N LEU A 443 14.24 -17.02 2.15
CA LEU A 443 14.71 -18.39 2.00
C LEU A 443 14.48 -18.95 0.59
N MET A 444 13.55 -18.42 -0.20
CA MET A 444 13.08 -19.02 -1.46
C MET A 444 14.22 -19.25 -2.45
N ASP A 445 15.04 -18.22 -2.66
CA ASP A 445 16.16 -18.25 -3.61
C ASP A 445 17.25 -19.23 -3.15
N ALA A 446 17.58 -19.20 -1.85
CA ALA A 446 18.56 -20.10 -1.26
C ALA A 446 18.13 -21.58 -1.26
N LEU A 447 16.88 -21.86 -0.87
CA LEU A 447 16.27 -23.19 -0.89
C LEU A 447 16.10 -23.71 -2.31
N GLY A 448 15.71 -22.85 -3.25
CA GLY A 448 15.56 -23.21 -4.66
C GLY A 448 16.89 -23.63 -5.27
N HIS A 449 17.93 -22.83 -5.09
CA HIS A 449 19.27 -23.18 -5.55
C HIS A 449 19.80 -24.46 -4.89
N GLU A 450 19.55 -24.67 -3.58
CA GLU A 450 19.88 -25.93 -2.90
C GLU A 450 19.14 -27.12 -3.50
N PHE A 451 17.83 -26.99 -3.75
CA PHE A 451 17.03 -28.02 -4.39
C PHE A 451 17.58 -28.44 -5.76
N PHE A 452 17.93 -27.48 -6.61
CA PHE A 452 18.47 -27.79 -7.94
C PHE A 452 19.84 -28.47 -7.89
N ARG A 453 20.72 -28.08 -6.96
CA ARG A 453 22.00 -28.79 -6.76
C ARG A 453 21.77 -30.24 -6.32
N ASP A 454 20.86 -30.45 -5.36
CA ASP A 454 20.49 -31.80 -4.88
C ASP A 454 19.80 -32.64 -5.96
N ALA A 455 19.12 -31.97 -6.90
CA ALA A 455 18.51 -32.57 -8.08
C ALA A 455 19.53 -32.94 -9.18
N GLY A 456 20.82 -32.59 -9.02
CA GLY A 456 21.86 -32.85 -10.02
C GLY A 456 21.89 -31.84 -11.16
N VAL A 457 21.22 -30.69 -11.01
CA VAL A 457 21.28 -29.58 -11.96
C VAL A 457 22.37 -28.59 -11.51
N PRO A 458 23.30 -28.15 -12.38
CA PRO A 458 24.26 -27.13 -12.03
C PRO A 458 23.55 -25.84 -11.57
N ALA A 459 23.77 -25.42 -10.33
CA ALA A 459 23.14 -24.22 -9.77
C ALA A 459 24.11 -23.42 -8.88
N PRO A 460 23.91 -22.09 -8.77
CA PRO A 460 24.62 -21.23 -7.83
C PRO A 460 24.60 -21.76 -6.40
N ARG A 461 25.68 -21.58 -5.64
CA ARG A 461 25.69 -21.69 -4.18
C ARG A 461 25.24 -20.38 -3.53
N THR A 462 24.81 -20.42 -2.27
CA THR A 462 24.30 -19.26 -1.54
C THR A 462 24.83 -19.17 -0.10
N ALA A 463 24.88 -17.96 0.43
CA ALA A 463 25.19 -17.64 1.84
C ALA A 463 24.51 -16.31 2.20
N TYR A 464 24.50 -15.93 3.47
CA TYR A 464 23.99 -14.62 3.88
C TYR A 464 25.13 -13.65 4.20
N ALA A 465 24.83 -12.35 4.11
CA ALA A 465 25.72 -11.30 4.56
C ALA A 465 24.95 -10.17 5.23
N TRP A 466 25.51 -9.60 6.29
CA TRP A 466 25.06 -8.33 6.85
C TRP A 466 25.87 -7.19 6.24
N LEU A 467 25.22 -6.36 5.43
CA LEU A 467 25.87 -5.28 4.69
C LEU A 467 25.71 -3.94 5.40
N SER A 468 26.79 -3.19 5.46
CA SER A 468 26.83 -1.81 5.92
C SER A 468 27.61 -0.94 4.93
N ALA A 469 27.43 0.38 5.00
CA ALA A 469 28.21 1.31 4.20
C ALA A 469 28.63 2.56 4.98
N SER A 470 29.73 3.17 4.55
CA SER A 470 30.20 4.50 4.98
C SER A 470 30.25 5.43 3.77
N VAL A 471 29.87 6.68 3.98
CA VAL A 471 30.04 7.77 3.02
C VAL A 471 30.74 8.91 3.72
N ALA A 472 31.96 9.21 3.26
CA ALA A 472 32.82 10.24 3.84
C ALA A 472 32.07 11.56 4.06
N GLY A 473 32.13 12.08 5.28
CA GLY A 473 31.47 13.33 5.68
C GLY A 473 29.94 13.27 5.76
N ARG A 474 29.31 12.10 5.64
CA ARG A 474 27.83 11.96 5.69
C ARG A 474 27.34 10.98 6.75
N TRP A 475 27.85 9.76 6.78
CA TRP A 475 27.54 8.75 7.79
C TRP A 475 28.57 7.61 7.76
N ASP A 476 28.81 7.01 8.91
CA ASP A 476 29.75 5.92 9.10
C ASP A 476 29.04 4.62 9.51
N ARG A 477 29.48 3.49 8.94
CA ARG A 477 28.96 2.11 9.08
C ARG A 477 27.44 2.03 9.20
N LYS A 478 26.74 2.81 8.38
CA LYS A 478 25.28 2.78 8.31
C LYS A 478 24.82 1.39 7.86
N PRO A 479 23.97 0.69 8.62
CA PRO A 479 23.49 -0.62 8.24
C PRO A 479 22.57 -0.54 7.02
N LEU A 480 22.77 -1.44 6.07
CA LEU A 480 21.90 -1.64 4.91
C LEU A 480 20.98 -2.86 5.09
N GLY A 481 21.38 -3.83 5.92
CA GLY A 481 20.58 -4.98 6.34
C GLY A 481 21.21 -6.33 5.96
N LEU A 482 20.40 -7.38 6.04
CA LEU A 482 20.70 -8.74 5.62
C LEU A 482 20.55 -8.90 4.10
N TYR A 483 21.52 -9.52 3.46
CA TYR A 483 21.53 -9.78 2.03
C TYR A 483 21.76 -11.27 1.79
N LEU A 484 21.20 -11.78 0.69
CA LEU A 484 21.56 -13.10 0.20
C LEU A 484 22.71 -12.96 -0.80
N MET A 485 23.81 -13.63 -0.51
CA MET A 485 24.89 -13.83 -1.45
C MET A 485 24.55 -14.99 -2.38
N VAL A 486 24.61 -14.74 -3.69
CA VAL A 486 24.39 -15.77 -4.72
C VAL A 486 25.66 -15.86 -5.57
N GLU A 487 26.15 -17.08 -5.77
CA GLU A 487 27.32 -17.34 -6.61
C GLU A 487 27.09 -16.82 -8.05
N PRO A 488 27.98 -15.95 -8.58
CA PRO A 488 27.86 -15.51 -9.96
C PRO A 488 28.00 -16.67 -10.94
N VAL A 489 27.12 -16.74 -11.94
CA VAL A 489 27.28 -17.67 -13.07
C VAL A 489 28.21 -17.02 -14.10
N ASP A 490 29.51 -17.16 -13.87
CA ASP A 490 30.59 -16.54 -14.64
C ASP A 490 31.68 -17.55 -15.06
N LYS A 491 32.84 -17.06 -15.50
CA LYS A 491 33.99 -17.88 -15.92
C LYS A 491 34.50 -18.82 -14.80
N ALA A 492 34.41 -18.43 -13.53
CA ALA A 492 34.82 -19.28 -12.42
C ALA A 492 33.80 -20.40 -12.18
N PHE A 493 32.51 -20.07 -12.22
CA PHE A 493 31.43 -21.05 -12.11
C PHE A 493 31.54 -22.15 -13.16
N VAL A 494 31.74 -21.77 -14.44
CA VAL A 494 31.82 -22.76 -15.53
C VAL A 494 33.13 -23.52 -15.55
N ALA A 495 34.23 -22.93 -15.09
CA ALA A 495 35.49 -23.66 -14.94
C ALA A 495 35.37 -24.79 -13.93
N GLU A 496 34.73 -24.56 -12.78
CA GLU A 496 34.55 -25.57 -11.73
C GLU A 496 33.61 -26.70 -12.18
N ARG A 497 32.51 -26.38 -12.89
CA ARG A 497 31.43 -27.33 -13.18
C ARG A 497 31.53 -28.00 -14.56
N PHE A 498 32.10 -27.32 -15.53
CA PHE A 498 32.21 -27.78 -16.93
C PHE A 498 33.66 -27.91 -17.41
N GLY A 499 34.65 -27.63 -16.54
CA GLY A 499 36.06 -27.84 -16.82
C GLY A 499 36.72 -26.80 -17.72
N SER A 500 36.01 -25.75 -18.14
CA SER A 500 36.55 -24.70 -19.02
C SER A 500 36.02 -23.32 -18.71
N LYS A 501 36.92 -22.32 -18.66
CA LYS A 501 36.57 -20.89 -18.56
C LYS A 501 35.96 -20.35 -19.87
N GLY A 502 36.13 -21.07 -20.97
CA GLY A 502 35.61 -20.72 -22.31
C GLY A 502 34.24 -21.31 -22.60
N THR A 503 33.60 -21.96 -21.64
CA THR A 503 32.24 -22.50 -21.78
C THR A 503 31.22 -21.36 -21.97
N PRO A 504 30.45 -21.35 -23.07
CA PRO A 504 29.45 -20.32 -23.33
C PRO A 504 28.26 -20.39 -22.36
N VAL A 505 27.87 -19.24 -21.83
CA VAL A 505 26.71 -19.05 -20.96
C VAL A 505 25.82 -17.96 -21.55
N PHE A 506 24.56 -18.30 -21.82
CA PHE A 506 23.57 -17.41 -22.40
C PHE A 506 22.44 -17.18 -21.40
N LYS A 507 22.04 -15.93 -21.18
CA LYS A 507 20.82 -15.60 -20.42
C LYS A 507 19.71 -15.17 -21.38
N PRO A 508 18.66 -15.97 -21.57
CA PRO A 508 17.52 -15.54 -22.38
C PRO A 508 16.77 -14.35 -21.75
N VAL A 509 16.33 -13.44 -22.60
CA VAL A 509 15.52 -12.27 -22.28
C VAL A 509 14.44 -12.12 -23.37
N THR A 510 13.52 -13.08 -23.40
CA THR A 510 12.46 -13.17 -24.42
C THR A 510 11.27 -13.96 -23.88
N TYR A 511 10.07 -13.65 -24.38
CA TYR A 511 8.88 -14.47 -24.19
C TYR A 511 8.80 -15.63 -25.20
N GLU A 512 9.43 -15.50 -26.37
CA GLU A 512 9.44 -16.50 -27.43
C GLU A 512 10.79 -17.24 -27.45
N LEU A 513 10.94 -18.24 -26.56
CA LEU A 513 12.16 -19.04 -26.48
C LEU A 513 12.38 -19.83 -27.77
N PHE A 514 13.62 -19.79 -28.29
CA PHE A 514 14.06 -20.54 -29.47
C PHE A 514 13.24 -20.31 -30.74
N LYS A 515 12.67 -19.11 -30.90
CA LYS A 515 12.15 -18.67 -32.19
C LYS A 515 13.30 -18.47 -33.17
N HIS A 516 13.18 -19.04 -34.36
CA HIS A 516 14.15 -18.84 -35.45
C HIS A 516 13.92 -17.48 -36.10
N LEU A 517 14.96 -16.65 -36.07
CA LEU A 517 14.97 -15.27 -36.54
C LEU A 517 15.89 -15.08 -37.76
N GLY A 518 16.20 -16.18 -38.46
CA GLY A 518 17.24 -16.23 -39.48
C GLY A 518 18.58 -16.71 -38.92
N ASP A 519 19.63 -16.60 -39.74
CA ASP A 519 20.93 -17.24 -39.49
C ASP A 519 22.03 -16.25 -39.07
N ASP A 520 21.68 -14.99 -38.86
CA ASP A 520 22.58 -13.96 -38.35
C ASP A 520 22.49 -13.86 -36.82
N TRP A 521 23.60 -14.12 -36.13
CA TRP A 521 23.72 -14.02 -34.68
C TRP A 521 23.40 -12.62 -34.13
N SER A 522 23.60 -11.55 -34.91
CA SER A 522 23.38 -10.17 -34.45
C SER A 522 21.94 -9.95 -33.95
N VAL A 523 20.97 -10.67 -34.55
CA VAL A 523 19.54 -10.63 -34.17
C VAL A 523 19.29 -11.35 -32.84
N TYR A 524 20.09 -12.37 -32.51
CA TYR A 524 19.99 -13.14 -31.26
C TYR A 524 20.76 -12.51 -30.11
N ALA A 525 21.83 -11.75 -30.38
CA ALA A 525 22.71 -11.20 -29.35
C ALA A 525 21.99 -10.30 -28.33
N GLY A 526 20.92 -9.61 -28.73
CA GLY A 526 20.08 -8.81 -27.84
C GLY A 526 19.10 -9.62 -26.98
N ILE A 527 18.85 -10.88 -27.36
CA ILE A 527 17.89 -11.80 -26.72
C ILE A 527 18.62 -12.77 -25.77
N TYR A 528 19.73 -13.34 -26.23
CA TYR A 528 20.54 -14.30 -25.48
C TYR A 528 21.79 -13.60 -24.93
N ASP A 529 21.59 -12.89 -23.81
CA ASP A 529 22.59 -12.06 -23.16
C ASP A 529 23.77 -12.92 -22.64
N LEU A 530 24.88 -12.86 -23.38
CA LEU A 530 26.10 -13.61 -23.13
C LEU A 530 26.76 -13.19 -21.79
N LYS A 531 26.98 -14.17 -20.91
CA LYS A 531 27.69 -13.98 -19.62
C LYS A 531 29.16 -14.37 -19.69
N THR A 532 29.50 -15.19 -20.66
CA THR A 532 30.87 -15.52 -21.05
C THR A 532 31.06 -15.20 -22.54
N GLU A 533 32.10 -15.74 -23.17
CA GLU A 533 32.35 -15.58 -24.59
C GLU A 533 31.82 -16.81 -25.35
N ALA A 534 31.48 -16.64 -26.62
CA ALA A 534 31.05 -17.71 -27.51
C ALA A 534 31.66 -17.51 -28.90
N THR A 535 32.26 -18.57 -29.45
CA THR A 535 32.74 -18.62 -30.83
C THR A 535 31.58 -18.60 -31.83
N PRO A 536 31.81 -18.24 -33.11
CA PRO A 536 30.77 -18.31 -34.15
C PRO A 536 30.11 -19.70 -34.25
N GLU A 537 30.87 -20.78 -34.08
CA GLU A 537 30.37 -22.17 -34.08
C GLU A 537 29.37 -22.39 -32.95
N GLN A 538 29.71 -21.91 -31.74
CA GLN A 538 28.86 -22.03 -30.56
C GLN A 538 27.62 -21.13 -30.64
N GLN A 539 27.73 -19.96 -31.27
CA GLN A 539 26.59 -19.08 -31.57
C GLN A 539 25.62 -19.75 -32.56
N ARG A 540 26.16 -20.38 -33.63
CA ARG A 540 25.35 -21.15 -34.60
C ARG A 540 24.58 -22.29 -33.94
N ARG A 541 25.07 -22.84 -32.83
CA ARG A 541 24.36 -23.88 -32.07
C ARG A 541 23.03 -23.41 -31.49
N VAL A 542 22.95 -22.17 -31.03
CA VAL A 542 21.68 -21.56 -30.55
C VAL A 542 20.71 -21.40 -31.73
N ILE A 543 21.22 -20.96 -32.89
CA ILE A 543 20.44 -20.80 -34.12
C ILE A 543 19.91 -22.15 -34.60
N GLU A 544 20.72 -23.21 -34.53
CA GLU A 544 20.32 -24.58 -34.89
C GLU A 544 19.18 -25.09 -33.99
N LEU A 545 19.28 -24.90 -32.67
CA LEU A 545 18.19 -25.21 -31.74
C LEU A 545 16.93 -24.41 -32.07
N ALA A 546 17.06 -23.11 -32.33
CA ALA A 546 15.93 -22.26 -32.69
C ALA A 546 15.24 -22.71 -33.99
N ARG A 547 16.02 -23.08 -35.01
CA ARG A 547 15.51 -23.62 -36.27
C ARG A 547 14.78 -24.94 -36.06
N LEU A 548 15.35 -25.85 -35.24
CA LEU A 548 14.73 -27.13 -34.94
C LEU A 548 13.38 -26.94 -34.21
N VAL A 549 13.32 -26.05 -33.21
CA VAL A 549 12.09 -25.73 -32.46
C VAL A 549 11.04 -25.08 -33.35
N THR A 550 11.44 -24.17 -34.24
CA THR A 550 10.51 -23.39 -35.06
C THR A 550 9.99 -24.19 -36.25
N SER A 551 10.89 -24.78 -37.04
CA SER A 551 10.60 -25.18 -38.42
C SER A 551 10.50 -26.70 -38.64
N ALA A 552 11.07 -27.52 -37.75
CA ALA A 552 11.03 -28.97 -37.95
C ALA A 552 9.63 -29.54 -37.74
N THR A 553 9.31 -30.65 -38.42
CA THR A 553 8.13 -31.47 -38.10
C THR A 553 8.30 -32.12 -36.73
N ASP A 554 7.22 -32.54 -36.07
CA ASP A 554 7.31 -33.13 -34.72
C ASP A 554 8.11 -34.43 -34.70
N ALA A 555 8.01 -35.26 -35.74
CA ALA A 555 8.84 -36.45 -35.90
C ALA A 555 10.33 -36.10 -36.01
N ALA A 556 10.68 -35.09 -36.83
CA ALA A 556 12.07 -34.65 -36.98
C ALA A 556 12.61 -34.00 -35.70
N PHE A 557 11.80 -33.22 -35.00
CA PHE A 557 12.14 -32.63 -33.71
C PHE A 557 12.44 -33.70 -32.68
N ALA A 558 11.53 -34.67 -32.50
CA ALA A 558 11.70 -35.76 -31.54
C ALA A 558 12.96 -36.59 -31.82
N ALA A 559 13.28 -36.83 -33.09
CA ALA A 559 14.48 -37.57 -33.48
C ALA A 559 15.79 -36.80 -33.29
N GLN A 560 15.77 -35.46 -33.35
CA GLN A 560 17.00 -34.64 -33.39
C GLN A 560 17.28 -33.85 -32.12
N ILE A 561 16.27 -33.58 -31.28
CA ILE A 561 16.44 -32.69 -30.11
C ILE A 561 17.51 -33.20 -29.14
N GLY A 562 17.63 -34.52 -28.96
CA GLY A 562 18.66 -35.12 -28.11
C GLY A 562 20.10 -34.91 -28.59
N ASN A 563 20.30 -34.47 -29.84
CA ASN A 563 21.61 -34.06 -30.34
C ASN A 563 22.00 -32.67 -29.82
N LEU A 564 21.03 -31.79 -29.56
CA LEU A 564 21.20 -30.38 -29.19
C LEU A 564 21.01 -30.13 -27.69
N LEU A 565 20.19 -30.95 -27.03
CA LEU A 565 19.74 -30.77 -25.66
C LEU A 565 20.09 -32.02 -24.85
N ASP A 566 20.64 -31.83 -23.65
CA ASP A 566 20.74 -32.94 -22.70
C ASP A 566 19.35 -33.19 -22.10
N LEU A 567 18.67 -34.24 -22.58
CA LEU A 567 17.28 -34.54 -22.19
C LEU A 567 17.15 -34.89 -20.71
N ASP A 568 18.16 -35.53 -20.11
CA ASP A 568 18.11 -35.93 -18.71
C ASP A 568 18.37 -34.74 -17.77
N GLU A 569 19.38 -33.92 -18.05
CA GLU A 569 19.59 -32.67 -17.32
C GLU A 569 18.39 -31.72 -17.46
N PHE A 570 17.85 -31.55 -18.66
CA PHE A 570 16.67 -30.71 -18.87
C PHE A 570 15.43 -31.28 -18.17
N ALA A 571 15.27 -32.61 -18.09
CA ALA A 571 14.16 -33.23 -17.36
C ALA A 571 14.26 -32.96 -15.85
N ARG A 572 15.47 -33.01 -15.28
CA ARG A 572 15.72 -32.63 -13.87
C ARG A 572 15.45 -31.14 -13.63
N PHE A 573 15.91 -30.29 -14.52
CA PHE A 573 15.65 -28.85 -14.47
C PHE A 573 14.15 -28.54 -14.51
N LEU A 574 13.43 -29.07 -15.51
CA LEU A 574 11.98 -28.82 -15.64
C LEU A 574 11.19 -29.41 -14.47
N ALA A 575 11.55 -30.61 -13.97
CA ALA A 575 10.92 -31.19 -12.79
C ALA A 575 11.11 -30.30 -11.56
N GLY A 576 12.27 -29.66 -11.40
CA GLY A 576 12.51 -28.66 -10.36
C GLY A 576 11.62 -27.42 -10.52
N GLU A 577 11.61 -26.79 -11.69
CA GLU A 577 10.77 -25.61 -11.97
C GLU A 577 9.29 -25.89 -11.67
N VAL A 578 8.81 -27.09 -12.03
CA VAL A 578 7.42 -27.52 -11.81
C VAL A 578 7.12 -27.83 -10.35
N LEU A 579 8.01 -28.52 -9.63
CA LEU A 579 7.80 -28.80 -8.20
C LEU A 579 7.80 -27.51 -7.38
N LEU A 580 8.66 -26.56 -7.73
CA LEU A 580 8.73 -25.25 -7.11
C LEU A 580 7.59 -24.32 -7.58
N SER A 581 6.79 -24.68 -8.59
CA SER A 581 5.82 -23.78 -9.24
C SER A 581 6.43 -22.41 -9.55
N ASN A 582 7.64 -22.40 -10.12
CA ASN A 582 8.36 -21.17 -10.43
C ASN A 582 7.91 -20.66 -11.80
N TYR A 583 6.95 -19.74 -11.80
CA TYR A 583 6.41 -19.14 -13.03
C TYR A 583 7.16 -17.88 -13.47
N ASP A 584 8.08 -17.35 -12.67
CA ASP A 584 9.04 -16.32 -13.08
C ASP A 584 10.24 -16.99 -13.78
N SER A 585 9.98 -17.89 -14.74
CA SER A 585 10.97 -18.79 -15.32
C SER A 585 10.66 -19.17 -16.78
N ILE A 586 11.27 -20.25 -17.27
CA ILE A 586 10.90 -20.94 -18.51
C ILE A 586 9.41 -21.30 -18.60
N LEU A 587 8.68 -21.41 -17.47
CA LEU A 587 7.26 -21.78 -17.46
C LEU A 587 6.31 -20.67 -17.93
N ALA A 588 6.72 -19.39 -17.90
CA ALA A 588 5.92 -18.28 -18.44
C ALA A 588 6.80 -17.28 -19.19
N ASP A 589 7.50 -16.40 -18.46
CA ASP A 589 8.13 -15.21 -19.05
C ASP A 589 9.44 -15.48 -19.83
N GLY A 590 9.81 -16.76 -20.00
CA GLY A 590 10.95 -17.21 -20.79
C GLY A 590 12.30 -16.69 -20.27
N GLN A 591 12.38 -16.37 -18.98
CA GLN A 591 13.51 -15.69 -18.33
C GLN A 591 13.99 -16.44 -17.09
N ASN A 592 14.99 -15.88 -16.39
CA ASN A 592 15.48 -16.36 -15.09
C ASN A 592 16.06 -17.78 -15.09
N PHE A 593 16.77 -18.11 -16.16
CA PHE A 593 17.71 -19.22 -16.21
C PHE A 593 18.89 -18.84 -17.11
N TYR A 594 19.94 -19.64 -17.07
CA TYR A 594 21.00 -19.63 -18.07
C TYR A 594 20.99 -20.91 -18.87
N MET A 595 21.32 -20.80 -20.14
CA MET A 595 21.73 -21.93 -20.97
C MET A 595 23.25 -22.02 -20.96
N VAL A 596 23.77 -23.23 -20.83
CA VAL A 596 25.20 -23.51 -20.89
C VAL A 596 25.43 -24.51 -22.01
N LEU A 597 26.37 -24.21 -22.92
CA LEU A 597 26.76 -25.16 -23.96
C LEU A 597 27.94 -26.00 -23.44
N ASP A 598 27.67 -27.22 -22.98
CA ASP A 598 28.71 -28.08 -22.37
C ASP A 598 29.76 -28.44 -23.44
N PRO A 599 31.04 -28.09 -23.23
CA PRO A 599 32.10 -28.37 -24.21
C PRO A 599 32.36 -29.87 -24.41
N ARG A 600 31.95 -30.74 -23.47
CA ARG A 600 32.17 -32.19 -23.54
C ARG A 600 31.16 -32.89 -24.43
N SER A 601 29.88 -32.51 -24.30
CA SER A 601 28.77 -33.13 -25.04
C SER A 601 28.32 -32.31 -26.25
N ASN A 602 28.70 -31.04 -26.33
CA ASN A 602 28.19 -30.06 -27.30
C ASN A 602 26.65 -29.93 -27.28
N LYS A 603 26.05 -30.12 -26.10
CA LYS A 603 24.62 -29.99 -25.83
C LYS A 603 24.34 -28.86 -24.86
N PHE A 604 23.15 -28.29 -24.95
CA PHE A 604 22.67 -27.30 -23.99
C PHE A 604 22.23 -27.95 -22.68
N GLY A 605 22.75 -27.42 -21.58
CA GLY A 605 22.30 -27.62 -20.20
C GLY A 605 21.71 -26.32 -19.63
N PHE A 606 21.08 -26.41 -18.47
CA PHE A 606 20.30 -25.31 -17.87
C PHE A 606 20.71 -25.05 -16.42
N VAL A 607 20.78 -23.77 -16.06
CA VAL A 607 21.11 -23.31 -14.71
C VAL A 607 20.00 -22.39 -14.22
N PRO A 608 19.31 -22.68 -13.11
CA PRO A 608 18.27 -21.80 -12.58
C PRO A 608 18.85 -20.48 -12.07
N TRP A 609 18.06 -19.41 -12.08
CA TRP A 609 18.48 -18.10 -11.61
C TRP A 609 17.28 -17.30 -11.08
N ASP A 610 17.50 -16.35 -10.15
CA ASP A 610 16.43 -15.46 -9.62
C ASP A 610 15.23 -16.26 -9.07
N LEU A 611 15.46 -17.12 -8.08
CA LEU A 611 14.42 -18.01 -7.53
C LEU A 611 13.65 -17.35 -6.37
N ASP A 612 13.63 -16.02 -6.28
CA ASP A 612 12.96 -15.29 -5.20
C ASP A 612 11.43 -15.21 -5.35
N ALA A 613 10.90 -15.51 -6.54
CA ALA A 613 9.47 -15.69 -6.80
C ALA A 613 9.06 -17.17 -7.02
N ALA A 614 9.96 -18.11 -6.70
CA ALA A 614 9.66 -19.54 -6.73
C ALA A 614 8.71 -19.93 -5.57
N TRP A 615 8.48 -21.24 -5.41
CA TRP A 615 7.62 -21.80 -4.37
C TRP A 615 6.16 -21.32 -4.45
N GLY A 616 5.68 -20.97 -5.64
CA GLY A 616 4.31 -20.49 -5.85
C GLY A 616 4.04 -19.06 -5.35
N ASP A 617 5.06 -18.20 -5.28
CA ASP A 617 4.93 -16.78 -4.91
C ASP A 617 5.11 -15.82 -6.10
N PHE A 618 4.28 -16.00 -7.12
CA PHE A 618 4.28 -15.17 -8.33
C PHE A 618 2.94 -14.47 -8.55
N TRP A 619 2.93 -13.32 -9.23
CA TRP A 619 1.73 -12.50 -9.39
C TRP A 619 0.65 -13.09 -10.32
N LEU A 620 1.03 -14.12 -11.09
CA LEU A 620 0.23 -14.70 -12.17
C LEU A 620 -1.08 -15.38 -11.71
N ALA A 621 -1.06 -16.04 -10.56
CA ALA A 621 -2.17 -16.85 -10.08
C ALA A 621 -2.32 -16.76 -8.55
N THR A 622 -3.40 -17.29 -8.02
CA THR A 622 -3.60 -17.39 -6.57
C THR A 622 -2.83 -18.56 -5.98
N LYS A 623 -2.52 -18.51 -4.67
CA LYS A 623 -1.80 -19.59 -3.96
C LYS A 623 -2.39 -21.00 -4.22
N PRO A 624 -3.72 -21.24 -4.10
CA PRO A 624 -4.29 -22.56 -4.36
C PRO A 624 -4.22 -23.02 -5.82
N GLU A 625 -4.05 -22.09 -6.76
CA GLU A 625 -3.86 -22.41 -8.17
C GLU A 625 -2.42 -22.86 -8.42
N PHE A 626 -1.42 -22.17 -7.87
CA PHE A 626 -0.02 -22.62 -7.94
C PHE A 626 0.21 -23.97 -7.26
N GLU A 627 -0.44 -24.23 -6.12
CA GLU A 627 -0.41 -25.54 -5.45
C GLU A 627 -0.91 -26.66 -6.40
N ARG A 628 -1.93 -26.36 -7.22
CA ARG A 628 -2.60 -27.30 -8.13
C ARG A 628 -2.13 -27.24 -9.58
N ALA A 629 -1.14 -26.42 -9.90
CA ALA A 629 -0.63 -26.24 -11.25
C ALA A 629 -0.29 -27.59 -11.92
N SER A 630 -0.62 -27.73 -13.21
CA SER A 630 -0.45 -28.98 -13.93
C SER A 630 1.03 -29.33 -14.08
N ILE A 631 1.39 -30.58 -13.84
CA ILE A 631 2.75 -31.09 -14.11
C ILE A 631 2.90 -31.58 -15.55
N TRP A 632 1.79 -31.81 -16.26
CA TRP A 632 1.77 -32.32 -17.63
C TRP A 632 1.57 -31.22 -18.68
N HIS A 633 1.09 -30.06 -18.24
CA HIS A 633 1.04 -28.81 -19.01
C HIS A 633 1.48 -27.66 -18.09
N PRO A 634 2.77 -27.59 -17.71
CA PRO A 634 3.24 -26.64 -16.71
C PRO A 634 3.43 -25.21 -17.22
N TRP A 635 3.43 -24.97 -18.53
CA TRP A 635 3.66 -23.65 -19.10
C TRP A 635 2.38 -22.80 -19.17
N VAL A 636 2.56 -21.51 -19.41
CA VAL A 636 1.48 -20.52 -19.57
C VAL A 636 1.58 -19.89 -20.95
N GLY A 637 0.43 -19.72 -21.61
CA GLY A 637 0.38 -19.18 -22.96
C GLY A 637 0.99 -20.15 -23.99
N GLU A 638 1.57 -19.60 -25.04
CA GLU A 638 2.27 -20.38 -26.07
C GLU A 638 3.74 -20.56 -25.66
N ASN A 639 4.17 -21.80 -25.44
CA ASN A 639 5.58 -22.11 -25.17
C ASN A 639 6.01 -23.30 -26.05
N ARG A 640 6.23 -22.99 -27.33
CA ARG A 640 6.53 -24.00 -28.36
C ARG A 640 7.69 -24.91 -27.99
N PHE A 641 8.72 -24.41 -27.30
CA PHE A 641 9.85 -25.23 -26.89
C PHE A 641 9.44 -26.29 -25.87
N VAL A 642 8.86 -25.87 -24.74
CA VAL A 642 8.47 -26.80 -23.67
C VAL A 642 7.37 -27.75 -24.15
N GLU A 643 6.40 -27.24 -24.93
CA GLU A 643 5.35 -28.04 -25.56
C GLU A 643 5.90 -29.21 -26.37
N ARG A 644 6.85 -28.92 -27.27
CA ARG A 644 7.41 -29.93 -28.16
C ARG A 644 8.33 -30.90 -27.43
N VAL A 645 9.15 -30.41 -26.48
CA VAL A 645 9.99 -31.29 -25.65
C VAL A 645 9.12 -32.22 -24.80
N MET A 646 8.03 -31.73 -24.21
CA MET A 646 7.09 -32.55 -23.42
C MET A 646 6.38 -33.62 -24.27
N ALA A 647 6.25 -33.40 -25.58
CA ALA A 647 5.71 -34.37 -26.52
C ALA A 647 6.70 -35.48 -26.92
N VAL A 648 8.00 -35.32 -26.66
CA VAL A 648 9.00 -36.36 -26.92
C VAL A 648 8.89 -37.46 -25.87
N GLU A 649 8.66 -38.70 -26.32
CA GLU A 649 8.38 -39.84 -25.43
C GLU A 649 9.53 -40.13 -24.46
N GLU A 650 10.78 -40.11 -24.95
CA GLU A 650 11.97 -40.32 -24.12
C GLU A 650 12.06 -39.26 -23.02
N PHE A 651 11.88 -37.99 -23.38
CA PHE A 651 11.89 -36.90 -22.40
C PHE A 651 10.77 -37.05 -21.38
N ARG A 652 9.55 -37.34 -21.82
CA ARG A 652 8.39 -37.50 -20.92
C ARG A 652 8.61 -38.64 -19.91
N ARG A 653 9.29 -39.71 -20.33
CA ARG A 653 9.70 -40.81 -19.44
C ARG A 653 10.70 -40.32 -18.38
N LEU A 654 11.78 -39.65 -18.79
CA LEU A 654 12.80 -39.09 -17.88
C LEU A 654 12.20 -38.09 -16.90
N TYR A 655 11.37 -37.16 -17.41
CA TYR A 655 10.68 -36.15 -16.61
C TYR A 655 9.77 -36.78 -15.54
N ARG A 656 8.97 -37.80 -15.90
CA ARG A 656 8.16 -38.53 -14.91
C ARG A 656 9.04 -39.20 -13.85
N LEU A 657 10.13 -39.85 -14.26
CA LEU A 657 11.05 -40.53 -13.33
C LEU A 657 11.63 -39.54 -12.31
N HIS A 658 12.09 -38.37 -12.76
CA HIS A 658 12.64 -37.34 -11.87
C HIS A 658 11.57 -36.74 -10.94
N LEU A 659 10.32 -36.55 -11.40
CA LEU A 659 9.24 -36.12 -10.51
C LEU A 659 8.95 -37.14 -9.38
N GLU A 660 8.91 -38.43 -9.71
CA GLU A 660 8.71 -39.51 -8.73
C GLU A 660 9.86 -39.55 -7.70
N ASP A 661 11.09 -39.49 -8.21
CA ASP A 661 12.31 -39.52 -7.44
C ASP A 661 12.43 -38.30 -6.50
N PHE A 662 12.22 -37.10 -7.03
CA PHE A 662 12.31 -35.86 -6.26
C PHE A 662 11.21 -35.77 -5.20
N LEU A 663 9.98 -36.22 -5.47
CA LEU A 663 8.94 -36.29 -4.44
C LEU A 663 9.26 -37.25 -3.30
N THR A 664 10.10 -38.25 -3.56
CA THR A 664 10.47 -39.26 -2.56
C THR A 664 11.68 -38.83 -1.75
N ARG A 665 12.62 -38.08 -2.33
CA ARG A 665 13.90 -37.73 -1.69
C ARG A 665 14.09 -36.25 -1.37
N LEU A 666 13.68 -35.35 -2.28
CA LEU A 666 14.04 -33.92 -2.23
C LEU A 666 12.88 -33.04 -1.75
N PHE A 667 11.73 -33.17 -2.41
CA PHE A 667 10.48 -32.43 -2.13
C PHE A 667 9.62 -33.14 -1.09
N VAL A 668 10.24 -33.50 0.04
CA VAL A 668 9.59 -34.20 1.14
C VAL A 668 9.20 -33.19 2.22
N PRO A 669 7.90 -33.02 2.57
CA PRO A 669 7.46 -31.92 3.43
C PRO A 669 8.23 -31.80 4.74
N HIS A 670 8.36 -32.88 5.51
CA HIS A 670 9.07 -32.83 6.80
C HIS A 670 10.56 -32.50 6.66
N ARG A 671 11.22 -32.93 5.56
CA ARG A 671 12.61 -32.61 5.25
C ARG A 671 12.75 -31.11 4.99
N LEU A 672 11.92 -30.57 4.09
CA LEU A 672 11.97 -29.17 3.72
C LEU A 672 11.54 -28.24 4.87
N HIS A 673 10.57 -28.65 5.69
CA HIS A 673 10.18 -27.90 6.89
C HIS A 673 11.32 -27.78 7.88
N ARG A 674 12.04 -28.89 8.14
CA ARG A 674 13.23 -28.87 8.99
C ARG A 674 14.29 -27.93 8.42
N ARG A 675 14.52 -28.00 7.10
CA ARG A 675 15.51 -27.14 6.44
C ARG A 675 15.15 -25.66 6.51
N ILE A 676 13.86 -25.34 6.36
CA ILE A 676 13.32 -24.00 6.58
C ILE A 676 13.60 -23.53 8.01
N ASP A 677 13.35 -24.38 9.01
CA ASP A 677 13.57 -24.03 10.43
C ASP A 677 15.04 -23.79 10.75
N GLU A 678 15.96 -24.60 10.21
CA GLU A 678 17.41 -24.42 10.34
C GLU A 678 17.87 -23.08 9.78
N MET A 679 17.48 -22.76 8.54
CA MET A 679 17.86 -21.49 7.91
C MET A 679 17.17 -20.30 8.57
N ALA A 680 15.92 -20.46 8.99
CA ALA A 680 15.16 -19.42 9.68
C ALA A 680 15.82 -19.03 11.00
N ALA A 681 16.30 -20.01 11.77
CA ALA A 681 17.01 -19.77 13.03
C ALA A 681 18.29 -18.93 12.82
N VAL A 682 19.01 -19.16 11.72
CA VAL A 682 20.24 -18.41 11.39
C VAL A 682 19.94 -16.92 11.15
N ILE A 683 18.86 -16.61 10.41
CA ILE A 683 18.59 -15.24 9.95
C ILE A 683 17.58 -14.45 10.80
N HIS A 684 16.99 -15.07 11.82
CA HIS A 684 15.96 -14.44 12.67
C HIS A 684 16.48 -13.15 13.33
N ASP A 685 17.61 -13.21 14.03
CA ASP A 685 18.22 -12.06 14.72
C ASP A 685 18.57 -10.90 13.78
N PRO A 686 19.26 -11.12 12.63
CA PRO A 686 19.47 -10.06 11.64
C PRO A 686 18.16 -9.42 11.13
N LEU A 687 17.11 -10.21 10.87
CA LEU A 687 15.83 -9.68 10.41
C LEU A 687 15.12 -8.86 11.49
N ALA A 688 15.26 -9.25 12.75
CA ALA A 688 14.79 -8.45 13.89
C ALA A 688 15.52 -7.10 13.96
N ALA A 689 16.80 -7.04 13.59
CA ALA A 689 17.55 -5.79 13.48
C ALA A 689 17.11 -4.95 12.26
N GLU A 690 16.67 -5.57 11.17
CA GLU A 690 16.15 -4.83 10.02
C GLU A 690 14.90 -4.00 10.34
N SER A 691 13.84 -4.65 10.82
CA SER A 691 12.60 -3.95 11.25
C SER A 691 11.62 -4.91 11.90
N ALA A 692 10.69 -4.37 12.71
CA ALA A 692 9.62 -5.18 13.27
C ALA A 692 8.66 -5.68 12.18
N PHE A 693 8.38 -4.84 11.17
CA PHE A 693 7.58 -5.21 10.01
C PHE A 693 8.19 -6.41 9.26
N ARG A 694 9.49 -6.36 8.95
CA ARG A 694 10.16 -7.41 8.20
C ARG A 694 10.19 -8.72 8.97
N LEU A 695 10.53 -8.68 10.25
CA LEU A 695 10.50 -9.86 11.12
C LEU A 695 9.09 -10.48 11.16
N ASN A 696 8.05 -9.66 11.32
CA ASN A 696 6.69 -10.16 11.33
C ASN A 696 6.31 -10.86 10.02
N LYS A 697 6.64 -10.27 8.86
CA LYS A 697 6.38 -10.90 7.55
C LYS A 697 7.15 -12.20 7.36
N PHE A 698 8.39 -12.23 7.83
CA PHE A 698 9.21 -13.43 7.82
C PHE A 698 8.58 -14.56 8.66
N GLU A 699 8.17 -14.29 9.89
CA GLU A 699 7.52 -15.27 10.77
C GLU A 699 6.19 -15.80 10.20
N GLN A 700 5.45 -14.95 9.48
CA GLN A 700 4.28 -15.40 8.70
C GLN A 700 4.69 -16.36 7.59
N ALA A 701 5.77 -16.06 6.85
CA ALA A 701 6.18 -16.80 5.68
C ALA A 701 6.74 -18.20 6.00
N VAL A 702 7.48 -18.34 7.11
CA VAL A 702 8.05 -19.61 7.57
C VAL A 702 7.11 -20.40 8.50
N GLY A 703 6.00 -19.78 8.92
CA GLY A 703 4.98 -20.38 9.76
C GLY A 703 4.08 -21.40 9.04
N LEU A 704 3.30 -22.15 9.83
CA LEU A 704 2.31 -23.13 9.34
C LEU A 704 0.86 -22.60 9.35
N LYS A 705 0.62 -21.44 9.97
CA LYS A 705 -0.74 -20.97 10.24
C LYS A 705 -1.26 -20.09 9.09
N PRO A 706 -2.36 -20.49 8.42
CA PRO A 706 -3.03 -19.66 7.42
C PRO A 706 -3.54 -18.37 8.02
N LEU A 707 -3.05 -17.26 7.47
CA LEU A 707 -3.49 -15.92 7.81
C LEU A 707 -4.42 -15.38 6.73
N LYS A 708 -5.56 -14.83 7.17
CA LYS A 708 -6.53 -14.21 6.28
C LYS A 708 -6.21 -12.71 6.13
N PRO A 709 -6.29 -12.15 4.92
CA PRO A 709 -6.14 -10.71 4.73
C PRO A 709 -7.24 -9.95 5.49
N SER A 710 -6.92 -8.75 5.95
CA SER A 710 -7.91 -7.88 6.60
C SER A 710 -8.93 -7.37 5.56
N PRO A 711 -10.19 -7.09 5.97
CA PRO A 711 -11.19 -6.56 5.03
C PRO A 711 -10.72 -5.27 4.35
N GLY A 712 -10.65 -5.28 3.01
CA GLY A 712 -10.25 -4.12 2.19
C GLY A 712 -8.77 -4.08 1.78
N GLU A 713 -7.97 -5.08 2.16
CA GLU A 713 -6.59 -5.21 1.66
C GLU A 713 -6.56 -5.80 0.25
N THR A 714 -5.68 -5.27 -0.60
CA THR A 714 -5.44 -5.79 -1.96
C THR A 714 -4.42 -6.94 -1.92
N PRO A 715 -4.48 -7.91 -2.85
CA PRO A 715 -3.51 -9.01 -2.93
C PRO A 715 -2.04 -8.57 -3.03
N GLN A 716 -1.77 -7.44 -3.71
CA GLN A 716 -0.42 -6.87 -3.81
C GLN A 716 -0.10 -5.85 -2.70
N GLY A 717 -1.01 -5.65 -1.75
CA GLY A 717 -0.81 -4.70 -0.66
C GLY A 717 0.24 -5.19 0.31
N VAL A 718 1.14 -4.32 0.75
CA VAL A 718 2.18 -4.61 1.75
C VAL A 718 1.65 -5.18 3.08
N ASN A 719 0.37 -4.94 3.40
CA ASN A 719 -0.26 -5.50 4.59
C ASN A 719 -0.83 -6.92 4.37
N HIS A 720 -1.00 -7.36 3.12
CA HIS A 720 -1.48 -8.70 2.79
C HIS A 720 -0.58 -9.77 3.44
N PRO A 721 -1.14 -10.86 3.99
CA PRO A 721 -0.34 -11.93 4.58
C PRO A 721 0.73 -12.47 3.63
N ALA A 722 1.90 -12.77 4.19
CA ALA A 722 3.03 -13.30 3.41
C ALA A 722 2.70 -14.67 2.77
N HIS A 723 3.48 -15.07 1.76
CA HIS A 723 3.43 -16.41 1.20
C HIS A 723 3.95 -17.44 2.21
N GLU A 724 3.21 -18.54 2.42
CA GLU A 724 3.46 -19.50 3.49
C GLU A 724 4.15 -20.75 2.93
N LEU A 725 5.48 -20.80 3.01
CA LEU A 725 6.29 -21.82 2.34
C LEU A 725 5.92 -23.24 2.75
N LYS A 726 5.81 -23.49 4.05
CA LYS A 726 5.54 -24.84 4.58
C LYS A 726 4.20 -25.38 4.11
N ARG A 727 3.18 -24.51 4.06
CA ARG A 727 1.84 -24.85 3.57
C ARG A 727 1.85 -25.15 2.08
N PHE A 728 2.54 -24.32 1.28
CA PHE A 728 2.69 -24.55 -0.15
C PHE A 728 3.34 -25.92 -0.40
N ILE A 729 4.43 -26.25 0.29
CA ILE A 729 5.15 -27.52 0.14
C ILE A 729 4.22 -28.72 0.39
N GLU A 730 3.43 -28.71 1.46
CA GLU A 730 2.48 -29.79 1.75
C GLU A 730 1.42 -29.95 0.65
N ALA A 731 0.79 -28.84 0.27
CA ALA A 731 -0.28 -28.83 -0.73
C ALA A 731 0.25 -29.24 -2.11
N ARG A 732 1.43 -28.75 -2.48
CA ARG A 732 2.09 -29.04 -3.75
C ARG A 732 2.52 -30.51 -3.83
N ALA A 733 3.15 -31.06 -2.80
CA ALA A 733 3.55 -32.47 -2.77
C ALA A 733 2.34 -33.39 -2.96
N LYS A 734 1.23 -33.11 -2.25
CA LYS A 734 -0.03 -33.85 -2.39
C LYS A 734 -0.61 -33.73 -3.80
N SER A 735 -0.63 -32.52 -4.35
CA SER A 735 -1.15 -32.24 -5.70
C SER A 735 -0.36 -32.98 -6.78
N VAL A 736 0.97 -32.93 -6.75
CA VAL A 736 1.82 -33.61 -7.74
C VAL A 736 1.66 -35.13 -7.63
N ARG A 737 1.62 -35.69 -6.40
CA ARG A 737 1.34 -37.13 -6.20
C ARG A 737 0.00 -37.53 -6.82
N GLN A 738 -1.07 -36.76 -6.61
CA GLN A 738 -2.37 -37.03 -7.23
C GLN A 738 -2.32 -36.99 -8.77
N GLN A 739 -1.49 -36.12 -9.35
CA GLN A 739 -1.34 -36.02 -10.80
C GLN A 739 -0.50 -37.17 -11.40
N LEU A 740 0.55 -37.63 -10.70
CA LEU A 740 1.35 -38.80 -11.09
C LEU A 740 0.54 -40.11 -11.01
N ASP A 741 -0.34 -40.22 -10.00
CA ASP A 741 -1.26 -41.34 -9.79
C ASP A 741 -2.46 -41.33 -10.76
N GLY A 742 -2.60 -40.30 -11.61
CA GLY A 742 -3.76 -40.15 -12.52
C GLY A 742 -5.08 -39.76 -11.84
N LYS A 743 -5.06 -39.39 -10.55
CA LYS A 743 -6.24 -38.96 -9.77
C LYS A 743 -6.63 -37.50 -10.04
N SER A 744 -5.76 -36.71 -10.67
CA SER A 744 -5.99 -35.31 -11.03
C SER A 744 -5.24 -34.98 -12.32
N LYS A 745 -5.77 -34.06 -13.13
CA LYS A 745 -5.05 -33.51 -14.30
C LYS A 745 -4.22 -32.26 -13.96
N GLY A 746 -4.36 -31.75 -12.73
CA GLY A 746 -3.84 -30.44 -12.34
C GLY A 746 -4.58 -29.29 -13.02
N MET A 747 -4.14 -28.07 -12.73
CA MET A 747 -4.71 -26.84 -13.25
C MET A 747 -3.77 -26.22 -14.28
N ILE A 748 -4.28 -25.94 -15.48
CA ILE A 748 -3.56 -25.16 -16.49
C ILE A 748 -3.73 -23.69 -16.15
N LEU A 749 -2.62 -23.03 -15.85
CA LEU A 749 -2.62 -21.60 -15.54
C LEU A 749 -2.69 -20.77 -16.83
N LYS A 750 -3.18 -19.54 -16.72
CA LYS A 750 -3.31 -18.60 -17.84
C LYS A 750 -2.91 -17.21 -17.37
N TYR A 751 -2.44 -16.38 -18.30
CA TYR A 751 -2.29 -14.95 -18.02
C TYR A 751 -3.66 -14.36 -17.59
N PRO A 752 -3.70 -13.49 -16.56
CA PRO A 752 -4.91 -12.78 -16.19
C PRO A 752 -5.47 -12.03 -17.40
N GLY A 753 -6.76 -12.20 -17.69
CA GLY A 753 -7.40 -11.46 -18.78
C GLY A 753 -7.48 -9.97 -18.48
N GLY A 754 -6.84 -9.15 -19.30
CA GLY A 754 -6.90 -7.68 -19.25
C GLY A 754 -5.77 -7.03 -18.47
N TRP A 755 -4.75 -6.59 -19.21
CA TRP A 755 -3.82 -5.54 -18.80
C TRP A 755 -3.97 -4.32 -19.70
#